data_AF-I7KIQ1-F1
#
_entry.id   AF-I7KIQ1-F1
#
_cell.length_a   1.000
_cell.length_b   1.000
_cell.length_c   1.000
_cell.angle_alpha   90.00
_cell.angle_beta   90.00
_cell.angle_gamma   90.00
#
_symmetry.space_group_name_H-M   'P 1'
#
loop_
_entity.id
_entity.type
_entity.pdbx_description
1 polymer ?
#
loop_
_entity_poly.entity_id
_entity_poly.type
_entity_poly.pdbx_seq_one_letter_code
_entity_poly.pdbx_strand_id
1 'polypeptide(L)'
;MTAPFADLNDSLLGWASEQELKASGRNADKAYFPAQNLTADELERVERLFGIFLARQVAAGADLGELMAATPALSAATLIARAGRAVSLEELPAEYLSGLGVEPTSEFVAVVTSRLDGALEAAGLERPEQLDATEALVYQAGLHQGDIAPLMELLDDGEEDLSGLEYSGFLQEKAPDRLSELVSGVEKIREFSRQHPTSWLDREPLAAAPGLPRLVADAAIAELRERPVGTPNRLSAVGVALRELRPRLVFDDVRGRVCLRLPEQRVGEDTPEVVWRVTQSGTTRVFRTGRPWGEPRYAEALDIAVERQVREVTVADETNGIQWTVPVVAADDPLLVFSAGGQNLTDKPSLHHPGLIVLAPEDARLVDVVADADVATGEAMPVQGWQGWSARRVEATELASLQLVRAGETPSAMHPVRSVDVRHRVRFTHPGEPLSHVVTGSGLPVYSRSLLAEFFPTPSGREETWQLSISAYAGVGESAEEITEPEPLIVPAEGGVFEIFDPEAYDAAWVGEYLVRLRGPRNESFRHRYAIVEGMGVEPEIEGAPASVRIPTQAGLSTARLAVTRGEKDFEVSPRRIEVAADAAAAEFAVTTEDGDQLPLRFRPPALKFQLPLTSYPPAWRTSRLFLGPRRIDPQGRVRVRTPEGIERPRLSVRNQHGSPVRTLSLEAEDAVTSSAPAEQLAKAAAVLPQGRIEFEWTDPAAGARVSVTLAAISSQPHASATTIEDGELVAVDMPAGRSLSAWLWPRTAPWAGATTIDEVSERTPLPEQLVGAGDLTVQFFSRDRFTVLRAPEQPGPDALVAKQPGFFATPGREELTGLAAFFAGEAEEPPASSEVLPIIWSHFGASERERDVAQRVFAADPTAALVALADSLVPANKQPGRMIQSGLVQFPFGAAERPAETSDWIASLVVLGAIGEEIDNDPDPARLRALMAEARGHAGQQLVDILRTGQDRTLDTACVDASTVRIAHMNQAQQQLIDMFFSRAEIVPGQIMEDSSRLMAVFEAFKRRSELNALVATEGLIKPVVSLLRALRKANRALYSAARIRFDKIDGVDTEDPDNAWALAPVVSMVFALTARMHAHGMLGKSNVLDSAAEGWSQLADLVPDLVTSDLVSAEALILAVRGSRD
;
A
#
# COMPACT_ATOMS: atom_id res chain seq x y z
N MET A 1 2.49 -53.87 17.92
CA MET A 1 2.50 -52.45 18.29
C MET A 1 1.35 -51.82 17.54
N THR A 2 0.29 -51.49 18.26
CA THR A 2 -0.81 -50.64 17.79
C THR A 2 -0.24 -49.25 17.49
N ALA A 3 -0.68 -48.61 16.40
CA ALA A 3 -0.29 -47.24 16.10
C ALA A 3 -0.81 -46.30 17.22
N PRO A 4 -0.06 -45.27 17.62
CA PRO A 4 -0.47 -44.34 18.69
C PRO A 4 -1.68 -43.47 18.30
N PHE A 5 -2.06 -43.48 17.02
CA PHE A 5 -3.19 -42.73 16.47
C PHE A 5 -4.44 -43.59 16.39
N ALA A 6 -5.56 -43.10 16.91
CA ALA A 6 -6.83 -43.80 16.91
C ALA A 6 -7.66 -43.50 15.65
N ASP A 7 -7.62 -42.26 15.15
CA ASP A 7 -8.26 -41.86 13.89
C ASP A 7 -7.22 -41.63 12.79
N LEU A 8 -7.10 -42.61 11.89
CA LEU A 8 -6.17 -42.56 10.75
C LEU A 8 -6.67 -41.68 9.59
N ASN A 9 -7.94 -41.23 9.64
CA ASN A 9 -8.53 -40.37 8.62
C ASN A 9 -8.57 -38.89 9.04
N ASP A 10 -7.99 -38.54 10.20
CA ASP A 10 -7.95 -37.14 10.65
C ASP A 10 -7.21 -36.26 9.62
N SER A 11 -7.90 -35.22 9.17
CA SER A 11 -7.40 -34.18 8.26
C SER A 11 -6.03 -33.60 8.67
N LEU A 12 -5.72 -33.57 9.97
CA LEU A 12 -4.49 -33.00 10.51
C LEU A 12 -3.37 -34.02 10.73
N LEU A 13 -3.59 -35.32 10.53
CA LEU A 13 -2.58 -36.35 10.78
C LEU A 13 -1.32 -36.16 9.91
N GLY A 14 -1.52 -35.87 8.62
CA GLY A 14 -0.43 -35.57 7.69
C GLY A 14 0.31 -34.29 8.06
N TRP A 15 -0.43 -33.25 8.42
CA TRP A 15 0.13 -31.97 8.89
C TRP A 15 0.97 -32.17 10.15
N ALA A 16 0.45 -32.86 11.16
CA ALA A 16 1.15 -33.11 12.42
C ALA A 16 2.44 -33.90 12.19
N SER A 17 2.40 -34.92 11.32
CA SER A 17 3.59 -35.72 10.98
C SER A 17 4.67 -34.89 10.28
N GLU A 18 4.29 -34.02 9.34
CA GLU A 18 5.24 -33.16 8.63
C GLU A 18 5.78 -32.02 9.51
N GLN A 19 4.94 -31.40 10.33
CA GLN A 19 5.36 -30.36 11.26
C GLN A 19 6.25 -30.92 12.37
N GLU A 20 5.99 -32.13 12.87
CA GLU A 20 6.89 -32.83 13.79
C GLU A 20 8.27 -33.05 13.15
N LEU A 21 8.33 -33.49 11.89
CA LEU A 21 9.59 -33.66 11.17
C LEU A 21 10.33 -32.32 10.98
N LYS A 22 9.60 -31.26 10.61
CA LYS A 22 10.16 -29.90 10.44
C LYS A 22 10.70 -29.35 11.76
N ALA A 23 9.94 -29.47 12.85
CA ALA A 23 10.33 -29.03 14.17
C ALA A 23 11.54 -29.82 14.68
N SER A 24 11.52 -31.16 14.56
CA SER A 24 12.65 -32.02 14.93
C SER A 24 13.92 -31.67 14.16
N GLY A 25 13.82 -31.40 12.85
CA GLY A 25 14.94 -30.94 12.03
C GLY A 25 15.53 -29.61 12.52
N ARG A 26 14.67 -28.63 12.87
CA ARG A 26 15.10 -27.34 13.45
C ARG A 26 15.78 -27.51 14.81
N ASN A 27 15.24 -28.39 15.66
CA ASN A 27 15.81 -28.68 16.98
C ASN A 27 17.19 -29.34 16.88
N ALA A 28 17.37 -30.26 15.92
CA ALA A 28 18.64 -30.93 15.69
C ALA A 28 19.76 -29.96 15.27
N ASP A 29 19.42 -28.91 14.52
CA ASP A 29 20.35 -27.85 14.14
C ASP A 29 20.61 -26.86 15.30
N LYS A 30 19.61 -26.63 16.17
CA LYS A 30 19.63 -25.61 17.22
C LYS A 30 18.96 -26.13 18.51
N ALA A 31 19.79 -26.46 19.51
CA ALA A 31 19.31 -26.98 20.80
C ALA A 31 18.61 -25.93 21.70
N TYR A 32 18.76 -24.64 21.40
CA TYR A 32 18.06 -23.55 22.07
C TYR A 32 16.87 -23.10 21.23
N PHE A 33 15.65 -23.27 21.75
CA PHE A 33 14.41 -23.09 21.00
C PHE A 33 14.23 -21.68 20.40
N PRO A 34 14.51 -20.57 21.13
CA PRO A 34 14.37 -19.22 20.58
C PRO A 34 15.28 -18.96 19.37
N ALA A 35 16.41 -19.68 19.24
CA ALA A 35 17.29 -19.56 18.08
C ALA A 35 16.65 -20.06 16.77
N GLN A 36 15.53 -20.79 16.84
CA GLN A 36 14.73 -21.18 15.66
C GLN A 36 14.04 -20.00 14.97
N ASN A 37 13.97 -18.86 15.65
CA ASN A 37 13.50 -17.59 15.11
C ASN A 37 12.03 -17.60 14.66
N LEU A 38 11.20 -18.35 15.40
CA LEU A 38 9.75 -18.38 15.25
C LEU A 38 9.11 -17.12 15.84
N THR A 39 8.02 -16.67 15.22
CA THR A 39 7.16 -15.59 15.74
C THR A 39 6.08 -16.14 16.68
N ALA A 40 5.50 -15.25 17.50
CA ALA A 40 4.35 -15.59 18.34
C ALA A 40 3.15 -16.11 17.52
N ASP A 41 2.78 -15.43 16.43
CA ASP A 41 1.65 -15.82 15.57
C ASP A 41 1.87 -17.21 14.92
N GLU A 42 3.11 -17.58 14.58
CA GLU A 42 3.44 -18.91 14.07
C GLU A 42 3.28 -20.00 15.15
N LEU A 43 3.71 -19.72 16.39
CA LEU A 43 3.55 -20.65 17.51
C LEU A 43 2.08 -20.83 17.90
N GLU A 44 1.29 -19.76 17.87
CA GLU A 44 -0.15 -19.83 18.10
C GLU A 44 -0.87 -20.69 17.05
N ARG A 45 -0.48 -20.56 15.77
CA ARG A 45 -0.99 -21.47 14.73
C ARG A 45 -0.65 -22.93 15.02
N VAL A 46 0.59 -23.21 15.41
CA VAL A 46 1.00 -24.58 15.78
C VAL A 46 0.19 -25.07 16.97
N GLU A 47 0.06 -24.26 18.03
CA GLU A 47 -0.71 -24.62 19.22
C GLU A 47 -2.18 -24.89 18.91
N ARG A 48 -2.82 -24.04 18.10
CA ARG A 48 -4.21 -24.20 17.70
C ARG A 48 -4.44 -25.49 16.91
N LEU A 49 -3.66 -25.72 15.87
CA LEU A 49 -3.84 -26.91 15.00
C LEU A 49 -3.45 -28.20 15.73
N PHE A 50 -2.35 -28.18 16.51
CA PHE A 50 -1.94 -29.33 17.30
C PHE A 50 -2.95 -29.66 18.41
N GLY A 51 -3.52 -28.64 19.05
CA GLY A 51 -4.57 -28.82 20.05
C GLY A 51 -5.83 -29.47 19.48
N ILE A 52 -6.30 -29.03 18.31
CA ILE A 52 -7.43 -29.67 17.61
C ILE A 52 -7.11 -31.14 17.28
N PHE A 53 -5.91 -31.40 16.75
CA PHE A 53 -5.47 -32.77 16.45
C PHE A 53 -5.48 -33.66 17.69
N LEU A 54 -4.87 -33.21 18.80
CA LEU A 54 -4.85 -33.95 20.06
C LEU A 54 -6.26 -34.20 20.60
N ALA A 55 -7.11 -33.17 20.63
CA ALA A 55 -8.48 -33.28 21.11
C ALA A 55 -9.28 -34.32 20.31
N ARG A 56 -9.15 -34.34 18.97
CA ARG A 56 -9.81 -35.31 18.09
C ARG A 56 -9.30 -36.74 18.31
N GLN A 57 -7.98 -36.94 18.39
CA GLN A 57 -7.40 -38.27 18.60
C GLN A 57 -7.78 -38.84 19.97
N VAL A 58 -7.74 -38.01 21.02
CA VAL A 58 -8.19 -38.40 22.36
C VAL A 58 -9.68 -38.74 22.37
N ALA A 59 -10.53 -37.93 21.72
CA ALA A 59 -11.95 -38.22 21.57
C ALA A 59 -12.21 -39.52 20.78
N ALA A 60 -11.33 -39.87 19.84
CA ALA A 60 -11.35 -41.14 19.11
C ALA A 60 -10.80 -42.34 19.93
N GLY A 61 -10.32 -42.11 21.15
CA GLY A 61 -9.85 -43.13 22.09
C GLY A 61 -8.34 -43.36 22.12
N ALA A 62 -7.53 -42.46 21.55
CA ALA A 62 -6.09 -42.50 21.70
C ALA A 62 -5.64 -42.07 23.11
N ASP A 63 -4.51 -42.60 23.58
CA ASP A 63 -3.89 -42.17 24.83
C ASP A 63 -3.10 -40.87 24.62
N LEU A 64 -3.41 -39.83 25.41
CA LEU A 64 -2.75 -38.52 25.31
C LEU A 64 -1.24 -38.63 25.52
N GLY A 65 -0.80 -39.50 26.43
CA GLY A 65 0.62 -39.73 26.68
C GLY A 65 1.31 -40.32 25.45
N GLU A 66 0.78 -41.39 24.87
CA GLU A 66 1.32 -42.02 23.66
C GLU A 66 1.37 -41.02 22.48
N LEU A 67 0.36 -40.16 22.32
CA LEU A 67 0.37 -39.11 21.31
C LEU A 67 1.50 -38.10 21.51
N MET A 68 1.68 -37.58 22.73
CA MET A 68 2.78 -36.68 23.05
C MET A 68 4.15 -37.36 22.89
N ALA A 69 4.24 -38.67 23.16
CA ALA A 69 5.46 -39.44 22.93
C ALA A 69 5.80 -39.59 21.44
N ALA A 70 4.78 -39.67 20.59
CA ALA A 70 4.92 -39.78 19.13
C ALA A 70 5.16 -38.42 18.46
N THR A 71 4.88 -37.31 19.16
CA THR A 71 5.04 -35.93 18.68
C THR A 71 5.84 -35.06 19.67
N PRO A 72 7.08 -35.47 20.02
CA PRO A 72 7.86 -34.80 21.06
C PRO A 72 8.24 -33.36 20.69
N ALA A 73 8.59 -33.06 19.43
CA ALA A 73 8.99 -31.73 19.02
C ALA A 73 7.82 -30.74 19.03
N LEU A 74 6.64 -31.14 18.55
CA LEU A 74 5.41 -30.34 18.64
C LEU A 74 4.99 -30.11 20.09
N SER A 75 4.97 -31.18 20.90
CA SER A 75 4.62 -31.10 22.32
C SER A 75 5.54 -30.15 23.08
N ALA A 76 6.85 -30.20 22.84
CA ALA A 76 7.80 -29.28 23.44
C ALA A 76 7.58 -27.85 22.95
N ALA A 77 7.38 -27.62 21.65
CA ALA A 77 7.15 -26.28 21.10
C ALA A 77 5.91 -25.61 21.71
N THR A 78 4.80 -26.33 21.84
CA THR A 78 3.56 -25.79 22.43
C THR A 78 3.65 -25.62 23.94
N LEU A 79 4.36 -26.50 24.66
CA LEU A 79 4.66 -26.34 26.08
C LEU A 79 5.55 -25.12 26.34
N ILE A 80 6.61 -24.92 25.56
CA ILE A 80 7.51 -23.76 25.66
C ILE A 80 6.74 -22.47 25.38
N ALA A 81 5.97 -22.44 24.28
CA ALA A 81 5.15 -21.29 23.92
C ALA A 81 4.14 -20.92 25.03
N ARG A 82 3.55 -21.94 25.68
CA ARG A 82 2.63 -21.72 26.80
C ARG A 82 3.36 -21.27 28.08
N ALA A 83 4.49 -21.86 28.42
CA ALA A 83 5.29 -21.51 29.59
C ALA A 83 5.80 -20.06 29.53
N GLY A 84 6.13 -19.55 28.34
CA GLY A 84 6.55 -18.16 28.14
C GLY A 84 5.49 -17.10 28.41
N ARG A 85 4.22 -17.49 28.59
CA ARG A 85 3.06 -16.60 28.79
C ARG A 85 2.09 -17.08 29.86
N ALA A 86 2.49 -18.06 30.66
CA ALA A 86 1.63 -18.66 31.67
C ALA A 86 1.31 -17.63 32.76
N VAL A 87 0.09 -17.68 33.29
CA VAL A 87 -0.29 -16.80 34.41
C VAL A 87 0.34 -17.29 35.71
N SER A 88 0.40 -18.62 35.87
CA SER A 88 1.02 -19.30 37.00
C SER A 88 1.69 -20.58 36.51
N LEU A 89 2.97 -20.74 36.82
CA LEU A 89 3.72 -21.95 36.50
C LEU A 89 3.24 -23.18 37.27
N GLU A 90 2.64 -23.01 38.46
CA GLU A 90 2.04 -24.11 39.22
C GLU A 90 0.83 -24.72 38.50
N GLU A 91 0.08 -23.89 37.77
CA GLU A 91 -1.09 -24.31 36.98
C GLU A 91 -0.74 -24.64 35.52
N LEU A 92 0.55 -24.61 35.14
CA LEU A 92 1.00 -24.75 33.75
C LEU A 92 0.39 -25.97 33.03
N PRO A 93 0.34 -27.18 33.61
CA PRO A 93 -0.26 -28.34 32.91
C PRO A 93 -1.75 -28.15 32.58
N ALA A 94 -2.52 -27.55 33.49
CA ALA A 94 -3.94 -27.28 33.28
C ALA A 94 -4.14 -26.11 32.30
N GLU A 95 -3.32 -25.07 32.39
CA GLU A 95 -3.34 -23.94 31.45
C GLU A 95 -2.95 -24.38 30.03
N TYR A 96 -1.98 -25.29 29.91
CA TYR A 96 -1.55 -25.88 28.65
C TYR A 96 -2.66 -26.67 27.97
N LEU A 97 -3.32 -27.58 28.69
CA LEU A 97 -4.46 -28.32 28.14
C LEU A 97 -5.57 -27.38 27.68
N SER A 98 -5.93 -26.40 28.51
CA SER A 98 -6.93 -25.38 28.16
C SER A 98 -6.52 -24.56 26.93
N GLY A 99 -5.23 -24.22 26.81
CA GLY A 99 -4.66 -23.52 25.66
C GLY A 99 -4.76 -24.31 24.35
N LEU A 100 -4.63 -25.64 24.44
CA LEU A 100 -4.84 -26.56 23.32
C LEU A 100 -6.33 -26.82 23.02
N GLY A 101 -7.25 -26.32 23.84
CA GLY A 101 -8.67 -26.65 23.74
C GLY A 101 -9.01 -28.07 24.19
N VAL A 102 -8.16 -28.68 25.03
CA VAL A 102 -8.39 -29.97 25.68
C VAL A 102 -8.85 -29.71 27.11
N GLU A 103 -9.96 -30.34 27.52
CA GLU A 103 -10.49 -30.18 28.88
C GLU A 103 -9.46 -30.66 29.94
N PRO A 104 -9.06 -29.82 30.90
CA PRO A 104 -8.00 -30.13 31.87
C PRO A 104 -8.51 -31.07 32.99
N THR A 105 -8.83 -32.31 32.64
CA THR A 105 -9.20 -33.34 33.64
C THR A 105 -8.01 -33.69 34.53
N SER A 106 -8.26 -34.15 35.76
CA SER A 106 -7.19 -34.54 36.69
C SER A 106 -6.26 -35.63 36.14
N GLU A 107 -6.78 -36.50 35.27
CA GLU A 107 -6.01 -37.54 34.58
C GLU A 107 -5.06 -36.93 33.55
N PHE A 108 -5.55 -36.07 32.67
CA PHE A 108 -4.71 -35.42 31.64
C PHE A 108 -3.68 -34.47 32.25
N VAL A 109 -4.06 -33.75 33.31
CA VAL A 109 -3.11 -32.94 34.08
C VAL A 109 -1.97 -33.80 34.61
N ALA A 110 -2.28 -34.96 35.21
CA ALA A 110 -1.25 -35.88 35.70
C ALA A 110 -0.35 -36.43 34.57
N VAL A 111 -0.91 -36.72 33.40
CA VAL A 111 -0.16 -37.16 32.22
C VAL A 111 0.82 -36.09 31.75
N VAL A 112 0.36 -34.85 31.57
CA VAL A 112 1.22 -33.73 31.15
C VAL A 112 2.33 -33.50 32.18
N THR A 113 1.99 -33.44 33.48
CA THR A 113 2.97 -33.27 34.56
C THR A 113 4.04 -34.35 34.54
N SER A 114 3.67 -35.62 34.32
CA SER A 114 4.62 -36.74 34.28
C SER A 114 5.60 -36.67 33.10
N ARG A 115 5.30 -35.88 32.07
CA ARG A 115 6.09 -35.77 30.84
C ARG A 115 6.98 -34.53 30.78
N LEU A 116 6.79 -33.54 31.67
CA LEU A 116 7.54 -32.28 31.63
C LEU A 116 9.07 -32.53 31.70
N ASP A 117 9.52 -33.39 32.62
CA ASP A 117 10.96 -33.63 32.86
C ASP A 117 11.71 -34.14 31.62
N GLY A 118 11.07 -34.94 30.77
CA GLY A 118 11.67 -35.52 29.56
C GLY A 118 11.28 -34.83 28.25
N ALA A 119 10.42 -33.81 28.28
CA ALA A 119 9.84 -33.21 27.08
C ALA A 119 10.90 -32.55 26.18
N LEU A 120 11.83 -31.81 26.77
CA LEU A 120 12.89 -31.11 26.04
C LEU A 120 13.89 -32.09 25.42
N GLU A 121 14.36 -33.08 26.18
CA GLU A 121 15.31 -34.09 25.70
C GLU A 121 14.71 -34.94 24.57
N ALA A 122 13.44 -35.34 24.70
CA ALA A 122 12.73 -36.08 23.66
C ALA A 122 12.59 -35.28 22.36
N ALA A 123 12.51 -33.95 22.46
CA ALA A 123 12.48 -33.03 21.33
C ALA A 123 13.87 -32.69 20.77
N GLY A 124 14.96 -33.15 21.40
CA GLY A 124 16.33 -32.81 21.02
C GLY A 124 16.76 -31.40 21.43
N LEU A 125 16.07 -30.78 22.39
CA LEU A 125 16.39 -29.47 22.93
C LEU A 125 17.29 -29.58 24.17
N GLU A 126 18.01 -28.51 24.46
CA GLU A 126 18.88 -28.39 25.64
C GLU A 126 18.05 -28.45 26.94
N ARG A 127 18.44 -29.32 27.88
CA ARG A 127 17.85 -29.41 29.22
C ARG A 127 18.93 -29.10 30.26
N PRO A 128 18.98 -27.89 30.84
CA PRO A 128 19.98 -27.56 31.85
C PRO A 128 19.78 -28.38 33.13
N GLU A 129 20.78 -29.14 33.58
CA GLU A 129 20.66 -30.08 34.71
C GLU A 129 20.26 -29.43 36.03
N GLN A 130 20.49 -28.12 36.19
CA GLN A 130 20.26 -27.37 37.44
C GLN A 130 18.84 -26.81 37.58
N LEU A 131 18.03 -26.88 36.52
CA LEU A 131 16.65 -26.37 36.50
C LEU A 131 15.66 -27.51 36.73
N ASP A 132 14.51 -27.25 37.34
CA ASP A 132 13.38 -28.17 37.28
C ASP A 132 12.72 -28.19 35.88
N ALA A 133 11.74 -29.06 35.68
CA ALA A 133 11.09 -29.21 34.37
C ALA A 133 10.44 -27.91 33.86
N THR A 134 9.80 -27.17 34.77
CA THR A 134 9.03 -25.97 34.44
C THR A 134 9.95 -24.78 34.22
N GLU A 135 10.96 -24.62 35.07
CA GLU A 135 12.04 -23.64 34.90
C GLU A 135 12.78 -23.86 33.58
N ALA A 136 13.03 -25.12 33.19
CA ALA A 136 13.66 -25.44 31.91
C ALA A 136 12.80 -25.06 30.70
N LEU A 137 11.47 -25.16 30.80
CA LEU A 137 10.56 -24.69 29.75
C LEU A 137 10.60 -23.16 29.62
N VAL A 138 10.63 -22.43 30.74
CA VAL A 138 10.76 -20.96 30.73
C VAL A 138 12.13 -20.53 30.18
N TYR A 139 13.21 -21.23 30.53
CA TYR A 139 14.53 -21.03 29.91
C TYR A 139 14.46 -21.18 28.39
N GLN A 140 13.77 -22.20 27.89
CA GLN A 140 13.55 -22.41 26.46
C GLN A 140 12.56 -21.43 25.82
N ALA A 141 11.79 -20.67 26.60
CA ALA A 141 10.97 -19.57 26.08
C ALA A 141 11.80 -18.28 25.85
N GLY A 142 12.99 -18.17 26.45
CA GLY A 142 13.87 -17.01 26.33
C GLY A 142 13.59 -15.96 27.40
N LEU A 143 12.56 -15.14 27.22
CA LEU A 143 12.06 -14.21 28.25
C LEU A 143 10.56 -14.43 28.43
N HIS A 144 10.11 -14.44 29.69
CA HIS A 144 8.70 -14.50 30.00
C HIS A 144 8.02 -13.19 29.57
N GLN A 145 6.83 -13.27 28.96
CA GLN A 145 6.12 -12.09 28.45
C GLN A 145 5.77 -11.09 29.55
N GLY A 146 5.55 -11.57 30.78
CA GLY A 146 5.30 -10.73 31.96
C GLY A 146 6.51 -9.90 32.40
N ASP A 147 7.74 -10.32 32.06
CA ASP A 147 8.97 -9.66 32.50
C ASP A 147 9.44 -8.56 31.55
N ILE A 148 8.93 -8.49 30.32
CA ILE A 148 9.40 -7.54 29.31
C ILE A 148 9.22 -6.09 29.77
N ALA A 149 8.05 -5.73 30.30
CA ALA A 149 7.78 -4.38 30.78
C ALA A 149 8.62 -4.02 32.03
N PRO A 150 8.65 -4.84 33.10
CA PRO A 150 9.54 -4.61 34.24
C PRO A 150 11.03 -4.57 33.88
N LEU A 151 11.50 -5.44 32.98
CA LEU A 151 12.88 -5.44 32.52
C LEU A 151 13.23 -4.11 31.83
N MET A 152 12.35 -3.61 30.96
CA MET A 152 12.55 -2.30 30.31
C MET A 152 12.59 -1.14 31.32
N GLU A 153 11.81 -1.23 32.40
CA GLU A 153 11.81 -0.25 33.49
C GLU A 153 13.13 -0.26 34.26
N LEU A 154 13.65 -1.44 34.63
CA LEU A 154 14.96 -1.58 35.27
C LEU A 154 16.09 -1.05 34.37
N LEU A 155 16.03 -1.33 33.06
CA LEU A 155 16.97 -0.77 32.07
C LEU A 155 16.85 0.75 31.92
N ASP A 156 15.66 1.31 32.13
CA ASP A 156 15.44 2.77 32.15
C ASP A 156 16.08 3.43 33.37
N ASP A 157 16.03 2.78 34.53
CA ASP A 157 16.62 3.25 35.77
C ASP A 157 18.14 2.97 35.88
N GLY A 158 18.68 2.16 34.96
CA GLY A 158 20.09 1.75 34.96
C GLY A 158 20.41 0.70 36.01
N GLU A 159 19.41 -0.07 36.45
CA GLU A 159 19.56 -1.18 37.39
C GLU A 159 19.99 -2.46 36.66
N GLU A 160 21.05 -3.10 37.15
CA GLU A 160 21.56 -4.38 36.62
C GLU A 160 21.10 -5.59 37.45
N ASP A 161 20.47 -5.35 38.61
CA ASP A 161 19.93 -6.38 39.48
C ASP A 161 18.51 -6.76 39.04
N LEU A 162 18.34 -7.97 38.53
CA LEU A 162 17.07 -8.48 38.03
C LEU A 162 16.42 -9.44 39.04
N SER A 163 16.98 -9.59 40.24
CA SER A 163 16.50 -10.53 41.27
C SER A 163 15.08 -10.25 41.76
N GLY A 164 14.58 -9.02 41.55
CA GLY A 164 13.20 -8.64 41.82
C GLY A 164 12.18 -9.13 40.78
N LEU A 165 12.63 -9.61 39.63
CA LEU A 165 11.78 -10.20 38.59
C LEU A 165 11.66 -11.69 38.82
N GLU A 166 10.42 -12.21 38.85
CA GLU A 166 10.16 -13.62 39.16
C GLU A 166 10.90 -14.56 38.20
N TYR A 167 10.85 -14.29 36.88
CA TYR A 167 11.42 -15.20 35.89
C TYR A 167 12.85 -14.81 35.47
N SER A 168 13.09 -13.53 35.23
CA SER A 168 14.41 -13.04 34.84
C SER A 168 15.40 -13.11 36.01
N GLY A 169 14.92 -13.01 37.26
CA GLY A 169 15.73 -13.18 38.45
C GLY A 169 16.27 -14.60 38.61
N PHE A 170 15.47 -15.63 38.34
CA PHE A 170 16.01 -17.01 38.38
C PHE A 170 16.99 -17.25 37.22
N LEU A 171 16.73 -16.71 36.02
CA LEU A 171 17.65 -16.82 34.89
C LEU A 171 18.98 -16.13 35.20
N GLN A 172 18.97 -15.04 35.97
CA GLN A 172 20.18 -14.35 36.41
C GLN A 172 21.03 -15.25 37.33
N GLU A 173 20.40 -16.04 38.20
CA GLU A 173 21.10 -16.97 39.08
C GLU A 173 21.60 -18.23 38.33
N LYS A 174 20.76 -18.81 37.47
CA LYS A 174 20.98 -20.15 36.91
C LYS A 174 21.57 -20.18 35.50
N ALA A 175 21.35 -19.14 34.70
CA ALA A 175 21.81 -19.04 33.30
C ALA A 175 22.26 -17.61 32.92
N PRO A 176 23.22 -17.02 33.67
CA PRO A 176 23.58 -15.60 33.54
C PRO A 176 24.09 -15.20 32.15
N ASP A 177 24.87 -16.08 31.49
CA ASP A 177 25.41 -15.81 30.15
C ASP A 177 24.29 -15.64 29.11
N ARG A 178 23.25 -16.48 29.19
CA ARG A 178 22.09 -16.44 28.29
C ARG A 178 21.22 -15.22 28.54
N LEU A 179 20.95 -14.91 29.80
CA LEU A 179 20.21 -13.70 30.15
C LEU A 179 20.96 -12.45 29.67
N SER A 180 22.28 -12.41 29.82
CA SER A 180 23.13 -11.32 29.34
C SER A 180 23.04 -11.13 27.82
N GLU A 181 23.02 -12.23 27.03
CA GLU A 181 22.81 -12.17 25.58
C GLU A 181 21.45 -11.54 25.22
N LEU A 182 20.36 -11.97 25.88
CA LEU A 182 19.01 -11.47 25.64
C LEU A 182 18.85 -10.00 26.05
N VAL A 183 19.28 -9.65 27.26
CA VAL A 183 19.23 -8.28 27.80
C VAL A 183 20.07 -7.34 26.95
N SER A 184 21.27 -7.75 26.49
CA SER A 184 22.08 -6.96 25.56
C SER A 184 21.36 -6.69 24.24
N GLY A 185 20.62 -7.67 23.71
CA GLY A 185 19.80 -7.49 22.52
C GLY A 185 18.64 -6.51 22.74
N VAL A 186 17.94 -6.62 23.86
CA VAL A 186 16.86 -5.70 24.26
C VAL A 186 17.40 -4.27 24.42
N GLU A 187 18.54 -4.11 25.09
CA GLU A 187 19.19 -2.80 25.30
C GLU A 187 19.61 -2.16 23.97
N LYS A 188 20.05 -2.94 22.97
CA LYS A 188 20.34 -2.40 21.62
C LYS A 188 19.10 -1.83 20.94
N ILE A 189 17.95 -2.52 21.03
CA ILE A 189 16.68 -2.03 20.46
C ILE A 189 16.23 -0.78 21.21
N ARG A 190 16.32 -0.81 22.55
CA ARG A 190 16.01 0.32 23.42
C ARG A 190 16.85 1.55 23.07
N GLU A 191 18.18 1.39 22.99
CA GLU A 191 19.10 2.47 22.64
C GLU A 191 18.83 3.02 21.24
N PHE A 192 18.56 2.15 20.28
CA PHE A 192 18.20 2.56 18.93
C PHE A 192 16.90 3.38 18.91
N SER A 193 15.89 2.97 19.69
CA SER A 193 14.64 3.73 19.83
C SER A 193 14.87 5.10 20.48
N ARG A 194 15.77 5.18 21.46
CA ARG A 194 16.17 6.42 22.13
C ARG A 194 16.91 7.38 21.21
N GLN A 195 17.79 6.86 20.34
CA GLN A 195 18.53 7.65 19.36
C GLN A 195 17.63 8.19 18.22
N HIS A 196 16.53 7.49 17.92
CA HIS A 196 15.63 7.82 16.82
C HIS A 196 14.15 7.83 17.25
N PRO A 197 13.75 8.66 18.23
CA PRO A 197 12.46 8.54 18.94
C PRO A 197 11.23 8.64 18.04
N THR A 198 11.39 9.14 16.82
CA THR A 198 10.30 9.50 15.93
C THR A 198 10.36 8.78 14.59
N SER A 199 11.36 7.91 14.39
CA SER A 199 11.57 7.18 13.12
C SER A 199 12.24 5.83 13.30
N TRP A 200 12.51 5.38 14.53
CA TRP A 200 13.25 4.12 14.78
C TRP A 200 12.53 2.91 14.18
N LEU A 201 11.20 2.91 14.19
CA LEU A 201 10.41 1.87 13.54
C LEU A 201 10.52 1.90 12.02
N ASP A 202 10.95 2.97 11.37
CA ASP A 202 10.97 3.09 9.89
C ASP A 202 12.33 2.78 9.28
N ARG A 203 13.35 2.66 10.13
CA ARG A 203 14.71 2.40 9.69
C ARG A 203 14.95 0.90 9.62
N GLU A 204 15.64 0.46 8.56
CA GLU A 204 16.08 -0.93 8.36
C GLU A 204 16.86 -1.61 9.51
N PRO A 205 17.58 -0.92 10.42
CA PRO A 205 18.45 -1.57 11.40
C PRO A 205 17.75 -2.52 12.37
N LEU A 206 16.42 -2.49 12.49
CA LEU A 206 15.70 -3.40 13.38
C LEU A 206 15.64 -4.85 12.88
N ALA A 207 15.55 -5.06 11.57
CA ALA A 207 15.73 -6.37 10.97
C ALA A 207 17.20 -6.83 11.04
N ALA A 208 18.12 -5.87 11.20
CA ALA A 208 19.55 -6.07 11.26
C ALA A 208 20.13 -6.05 12.68
N ALA A 209 19.32 -6.04 13.75
CA ALA A 209 19.79 -6.20 15.13
C ALA A 209 20.22 -7.67 15.31
N PRO A 210 21.49 -8.03 15.08
CA PRO A 210 21.86 -9.42 14.93
C PRO A 210 21.89 -10.05 16.32
N GLY A 211 21.07 -11.08 16.53
CA GLY A 211 21.23 -12.02 17.65
C GLY A 211 20.09 -12.08 18.67
N LEU A 212 19.07 -11.22 18.62
CA LEU A 212 17.90 -11.36 19.50
C LEU A 212 16.84 -12.26 18.83
N PRO A 213 16.38 -13.35 19.49
CA PRO A 213 15.28 -14.16 19.00
C PRO A 213 14.02 -13.33 18.68
N ARG A 214 13.36 -13.61 17.54
CA ARG A 214 12.15 -12.88 17.12
C ARG A 214 11.05 -12.82 18.18
N LEU A 215 10.83 -13.90 18.93
CA LEU A 215 9.85 -13.93 20.02
C LEU A 215 10.09 -12.81 21.06
N VAL A 216 11.35 -12.57 21.43
CA VAL A 216 11.75 -11.53 22.39
C VAL A 216 11.78 -10.16 21.72
N ALA A 217 12.31 -10.08 20.50
CA ALA A 217 12.38 -8.84 19.74
C ALA A 217 10.98 -8.26 19.48
N ASP A 218 10.04 -9.06 19.00
CA ASP A 218 8.67 -8.63 18.70
C ASP A 218 7.97 -8.10 19.96
N ALA A 219 8.16 -8.76 21.12
CA ALA A 219 7.62 -8.32 22.40
C ALA A 219 8.25 -6.99 22.89
N ALA A 220 9.58 -6.87 22.80
CA ALA A 220 10.30 -5.64 23.16
C ALA A 220 9.92 -4.46 22.26
N ILE A 221 9.76 -4.70 20.95
CA ILE A 221 9.33 -3.70 19.97
C ILE A 221 7.90 -3.26 20.24
N ALA A 222 7.00 -4.21 20.51
CA ALA A 222 5.63 -3.90 20.89
C ALA A 222 5.61 -3.02 22.14
N GLU A 223 6.33 -3.41 23.19
CA GLU A 223 6.45 -2.65 24.44
C GLU A 223 6.97 -1.22 24.21
N LEU A 224 8.11 -1.05 23.53
CA LEU A 224 8.69 0.28 23.24
C LEU A 224 7.81 1.14 22.33
N ARG A 225 7.04 0.51 21.45
CA ARG A 225 6.08 1.21 20.60
C ARG A 225 4.94 1.79 21.44
N GLU A 226 4.39 1.01 22.38
CA GLU A 226 3.29 1.48 23.24
C GLU A 226 3.75 2.41 24.36
N ARG A 227 4.90 2.12 24.96
CA ARG A 227 5.49 2.77 26.13
C ARG A 227 6.96 3.09 25.81
N PRO A 228 7.25 4.29 25.30
CA PRO A 228 8.61 4.70 24.94
C PRO A 228 9.58 4.65 26.12
N VAL A 229 10.89 4.72 25.82
CA VAL A 229 11.97 4.80 26.81
C VAL A 229 11.69 5.88 27.86
N GLY A 230 11.82 5.53 29.15
CA GLY A 230 11.57 6.42 30.28
C GLY A 230 10.10 6.49 30.72
N THR A 231 9.23 5.62 30.23
CA THR A 231 7.85 5.49 30.74
C THR A 231 7.88 4.87 32.14
N PRO A 232 7.40 5.56 33.20
CA PRO A 232 7.36 5.00 34.54
C PRO A 232 6.20 4.00 34.70
N ASN A 233 6.34 3.05 35.63
CA ASN A 233 5.30 2.06 35.97
C ASN A 233 4.72 1.35 34.73
N ARG A 234 5.58 0.77 33.88
CA ARG A 234 5.19 0.29 32.54
C ARG A 234 4.04 -0.73 32.56
N LEU A 235 3.96 -1.52 33.62
CA LEU A 235 2.90 -2.52 33.80
C LEU A 235 1.50 -1.90 33.86
N SER A 236 1.35 -0.77 34.57
CA SER A 236 0.08 -0.06 34.72
C SER A 236 -0.12 1.04 33.69
N ALA A 237 0.95 1.62 33.15
CA ALA A 237 0.87 2.74 32.23
C ALA A 237 0.08 2.40 30.95
N VAL A 238 -0.83 3.27 30.55
CA VAL A 238 -1.53 3.18 29.27
C VAL A 238 -0.55 3.35 28.10
N GLY A 239 0.45 4.21 28.29
CA GLY A 239 1.47 4.55 27.29
C GLY A 239 1.03 5.69 26.38
N VAL A 240 1.56 5.71 25.15
CA VAL A 240 1.34 6.80 24.19
C VAL A 240 0.45 6.36 23.03
N ALA A 241 -0.32 7.31 22.49
CA ALA A 241 -1.02 7.10 21.24
C ALA A 241 -0.03 6.94 20.08
N LEU A 242 -0.29 5.96 19.21
CA LEU A 242 0.63 5.61 18.12
C LEU A 242 0.35 6.45 16.87
N ARG A 243 1.43 6.88 16.20
CA ARG A 243 1.35 7.35 14.83
C ARG A 243 1.49 6.17 13.87
N GLU A 244 0.73 6.20 12.79
CA GLU A 244 0.99 5.34 11.64
C GLU A 244 2.17 5.94 10.86
N LEU A 245 3.32 5.27 10.90
CA LEU A 245 4.58 5.78 10.32
C LEU A 245 5.00 5.05 9.04
N ARG A 246 4.37 3.91 8.73
CA ARG A 246 4.68 3.07 7.56
C ARG A 246 3.48 2.97 6.63
N PRO A 247 3.72 2.93 5.31
CA PRO A 247 2.67 2.60 4.35
C PRO A 247 2.11 1.20 4.59
N ARG A 248 0.80 1.03 4.43
CA ARG A 248 0.14 -0.28 4.52
C ARG A 248 -1.09 -0.36 3.63
N LEU A 249 -1.53 -1.58 3.36
CA LEU A 249 -2.81 -1.80 2.72
C LEU A 249 -3.96 -1.61 3.70
N VAL A 250 -5.03 -1.03 3.20
CA VAL A 250 -6.33 -0.92 3.85
C VAL A 250 -7.43 -1.23 2.84
N PHE A 251 -8.53 -1.82 3.31
CA PHE A 251 -9.72 -2.01 2.48
C PHE A 251 -10.76 -0.93 2.79
N ASP A 252 -11.08 -0.10 1.80
CA ASP A 252 -12.16 0.87 1.86
C ASP A 252 -13.48 0.16 1.50
N ASP A 253 -14.15 -0.39 2.51
CA ASP A 253 -15.41 -1.14 2.37
C ASP A 253 -16.53 -0.29 1.75
N VAL A 254 -16.55 1.02 2.04
CA VAL A 254 -17.55 1.95 1.49
C VAL A 254 -17.40 2.13 -0.01
N ARG A 255 -16.15 2.15 -0.51
CA ARG A 255 -15.86 2.31 -1.94
C ARG A 255 -15.55 1.00 -2.66
N GLY A 256 -15.45 -0.12 -1.94
CA GLY A 256 -15.05 -1.42 -2.46
C GLY A 256 -13.64 -1.41 -3.08
N ARG A 257 -12.67 -0.72 -2.47
CA ARG A 257 -11.32 -0.54 -3.03
C ARG A 257 -10.23 -1.02 -2.08
N VAL A 258 -9.20 -1.66 -2.66
CA VAL A 258 -7.91 -1.84 -1.98
C VAL A 258 -7.13 -0.54 -2.11
N CYS A 259 -6.73 0.03 -0.97
CA CYS A 259 -5.99 1.28 -0.91
C CYS A 259 -4.64 1.05 -0.23
N LEU A 260 -3.60 1.70 -0.76
CA LEU A 260 -2.34 1.94 -0.09
C LEU A 260 -2.48 3.22 0.73
N ARG A 261 -2.45 3.11 2.06
CA ARG A 261 -2.38 4.26 2.95
C ARG A 261 -0.94 4.73 3.06
N LEU A 262 -0.68 5.96 2.61
CA LEU A 262 0.55 6.68 2.92
C LEU A 262 0.45 7.28 4.32
N PRO A 263 1.47 7.10 5.17
CA PRO A 263 1.42 7.52 6.57
C PRO A 263 1.55 9.04 6.71
N GLU A 264 1.25 9.55 7.91
CA GLU A 264 1.59 10.91 8.29
C GLU A 264 3.10 11.05 8.40
N GLN A 265 3.67 12.09 7.79
CA GLN A 265 5.11 12.36 7.84
C GLN A 265 5.38 13.77 8.34
N ARG A 266 6.57 13.98 8.93
CA ARG A 266 6.97 15.28 9.45
C ARG A 266 7.20 16.27 8.31
N VAL A 267 6.82 17.52 8.54
CA VAL A 267 6.99 18.63 7.60
C VAL A 267 7.58 19.84 8.33
N GLY A 268 8.66 20.40 7.79
CA GLY A 268 9.33 21.59 8.33
C GLY A 268 8.64 22.89 7.91
N GLU A 269 9.10 24.02 8.45
CA GLU A 269 8.69 25.34 7.93
C GLU A 269 9.18 25.54 6.48
N ASP A 270 10.39 25.07 6.18
CA ASP A 270 11.00 25.14 4.84
C ASP A 270 10.50 24.02 3.89
N THR A 271 9.95 22.93 4.43
CA THR A 271 9.40 21.78 3.68
C THR A 271 7.94 21.52 4.08
N PRO A 272 6.99 22.35 3.59
CA PRO A 272 5.59 22.30 4.03
C PRO A 272 4.81 21.09 3.48
N GLU A 273 5.40 20.34 2.54
CA GLU A 273 4.80 19.16 1.93
C GLU A 273 5.79 17.99 1.88
N VAL A 274 5.24 16.78 1.90
CA VAL A 274 5.94 15.52 1.72
C VAL A 274 5.72 15.07 0.29
N VAL A 275 6.80 14.79 -0.42
CA VAL A 275 6.75 14.31 -1.80
C VAL A 275 6.90 12.80 -1.78
N TRP A 276 5.87 12.13 -2.30
CA TRP A 276 5.77 10.68 -2.34
C TRP A 276 5.94 10.19 -3.76
N ARG A 277 6.81 9.22 -3.96
CA ARG A 277 6.84 8.41 -5.19
C ARG A 277 6.22 7.06 -4.89
N VAL A 278 5.18 6.72 -5.62
CA VAL A 278 4.53 5.42 -5.49
C VAL A 278 4.67 4.69 -6.82
N THR A 279 5.41 3.59 -6.79
CA THR A 279 5.68 2.75 -7.95
C THR A 279 4.78 1.53 -7.89
N GLN A 280 3.92 1.36 -8.89
CA GLN A 280 3.03 0.22 -9.02
C GLN A 280 3.30 -0.48 -10.35
N SER A 281 3.81 -1.71 -10.31
CA SER A 281 4.23 -2.46 -11.50
C SER A 281 5.16 -1.65 -12.42
N GLY A 282 6.19 -1.03 -11.84
CA GLY A 282 7.15 -0.20 -12.56
C GLY A 282 6.64 1.18 -13.03
N THR A 283 5.37 1.54 -12.79
CA THR A 283 4.86 2.88 -13.08
C THR A 283 4.92 3.73 -11.83
N THR A 284 5.78 4.75 -11.85
CA THR A 284 5.89 5.70 -10.74
C THR A 284 4.92 6.86 -10.90
N ARG A 285 4.21 7.20 -9.84
CA ARG A 285 3.40 8.43 -9.73
C ARG A 285 3.83 9.25 -8.54
N VAL A 286 3.78 10.58 -8.68
CA VAL A 286 4.12 11.51 -7.59
C VAL A 286 2.85 11.97 -6.88
N PHE A 287 2.83 11.83 -5.57
CA PHE A 287 1.81 12.37 -4.69
C PHE A 287 2.43 13.39 -3.74
N ARG A 288 1.60 14.33 -3.24
CA ARG A 288 2.04 15.33 -2.28
C ARG A 288 1.04 15.43 -1.14
N THR A 289 1.52 15.26 0.08
CA THR A 289 0.72 15.49 1.29
C THR A 289 1.25 16.72 2.02
N GLY A 290 0.35 17.55 2.53
CA GLY A 290 0.70 18.75 3.29
C GLY A 290 0.03 18.74 4.65
N ARG A 291 0.27 19.79 5.44
CA ARG A 291 -0.39 19.96 6.74
C ARG A 291 -1.90 20.07 6.57
N PRO A 292 -2.72 19.21 7.21
CA PRO A 292 -4.14 19.45 7.29
C PRO A 292 -4.43 20.70 8.14
N TRP A 293 -5.61 21.27 7.98
CA TRP A 293 -5.97 22.50 8.68
C TRP A 293 -5.90 22.34 10.21
N GLY A 294 -5.05 23.14 10.85
CA GLY A 294 -4.83 23.12 12.30
C GLY A 294 -3.77 22.13 12.81
N GLU A 295 -3.08 21.40 11.92
CA GLU A 295 -1.95 20.53 12.29
C GLU A 295 -0.61 21.24 12.01
N PRO A 296 0.22 21.51 13.05
CA PRO A 296 1.43 22.30 12.87
C PRO A 296 2.67 21.51 12.42
N ARG A 297 2.74 20.19 12.64
CA ARG A 297 3.99 19.42 12.52
C ARG A 297 3.95 18.29 11.48
N TYR A 298 2.78 17.74 11.19
CA TYR A 298 2.65 16.54 10.35
C TYR A 298 1.79 16.79 9.11
N ALA A 299 2.15 16.11 8.02
CA ALA A 299 1.32 16.03 6.84
C ALA A 299 0.17 15.05 7.05
N GLU A 300 -0.90 15.20 6.27
CA GLU A 300 -2.02 14.27 6.26
C GLU A 300 -1.60 12.88 5.74
N ALA A 301 -2.25 11.83 6.27
CA ALA A 301 -2.23 10.52 5.64
C ALA A 301 -3.03 10.54 4.33
N LEU A 302 -2.64 9.73 3.35
CA LEU A 302 -3.27 9.69 2.03
C LEU A 302 -3.55 8.27 1.57
N ASP A 303 -4.82 7.96 1.32
CA ASP A 303 -5.22 6.67 0.75
C ASP A 303 -5.21 6.73 -0.78
N ILE A 304 -4.36 5.91 -1.40
CA ILE A 304 -4.21 5.77 -2.85
C ILE A 304 -4.81 4.43 -3.27
N ALA A 305 -5.74 4.43 -4.22
CA ALA A 305 -6.29 3.17 -4.75
C ALA A 305 -5.18 2.37 -5.47
N VAL A 306 -5.08 1.08 -5.15
CA VAL A 306 -4.25 0.14 -5.91
C VAL A 306 -5.05 -0.28 -7.13
N GLU A 307 -4.63 0.16 -8.32
CA GLU A 307 -5.51 0.12 -9.52
C GLU A 307 -5.72 -1.28 -10.07
N ARG A 308 -4.82 -2.23 -9.80
CA ARG A 308 -4.86 -3.61 -10.24
C ARG A 308 -4.15 -4.54 -9.26
N GLN A 309 -4.34 -5.83 -9.40
CA GLN A 309 -3.60 -6.87 -8.68
C GLN A 309 -2.10 -6.80 -9.03
N VAL A 310 -1.28 -6.38 -8.07
CA VAL A 310 0.19 -6.31 -8.18
C VAL A 310 0.81 -7.16 -7.08
N ARG A 311 2.08 -7.58 -7.24
CA ARG A 311 2.79 -8.35 -6.21
C ARG A 311 3.18 -7.46 -5.03
N GLU A 312 3.69 -6.28 -5.33
CA GLU A 312 4.14 -5.29 -4.37
C GLU A 312 3.99 -3.88 -4.92
N VAL A 313 4.17 -2.89 -4.05
CA VAL A 313 4.19 -1.45 -4.34
C VAL A 313 5.34 -0.82 -3.57
N THR A 314 6.25 -0.13 -4.24
CA THR A 314 7.24 0.70 -3.56
C THR A 314 6.69 2.09 -3.31
N VAL A 315 6.99 2.58 -2.12
CA VAL A 315 6.72 3.94 -1.69
C VAL A 315 8.03 4.57 -1.29
N ALA A 316 8.37 5.73 -1.85
CA ALA A 316 9.47 6.55 -1.38
C ALA A 316 8.94 7.90 -0.91
N ASP A 317 9.32 8.30 0.30
CA ASP A 317 9.25 9.66 0.80
C ASP A 317 10.56 10.37 0.40
N GLU A 318 10.50 11.18 -0.64
CA GLU A 318 11.66 11.94 -1.12
C GLU A 318 12.07 13.07 -0.17
N THR A 319 11.12 13.56 0.63
CA THR A 319 11.35 14.68 1.56
C THR A 319 12.19 14.22 2.76
N ASN A 320 11.91 13.02 3.28
CA ASN A 320 12.61 12.46 4.44
C ASN A 320 13.65 11.39 4.07
N GLY A 321 13.74 11.00 2.79
CA GLY A 321 14.71 10.02 2.29
C GLY A 321 14.43 8.60 2.76
N ILE A 322 13.16 8.20 2.82
CA ILE A 322 12.72 6.88 3.34
C ILE A 322 12.04 6.10 2.23
N GLN A 323 12.28 4.80 2.14
CA GLN A 323 11.65 3.92 1.15
C GLN A 323 11.08 2.67 1.82
N TRP A 324 9.94 2.21 1.31
CA TRP A 324 9.24 1.00 1.74
C TRP A 324 8.81 0.18 0.53
N THR A 325 8.85 -1.14 0.67
CA THR A 325 8.21 -2.08 -0.26
C THR A 325 7.03 -2.72 0.46
N VAL A 326 5.82 -2.52 -0.06
CA VAL A 326 4.57 -3.03 0.52
C VAL A 326 4.09 -4.23 -0.28
N PRO A 327 4.09 -5.45 0.29
CA PRO A 327 3.53 -6.62 -0.38
C PRO A 327 2.02 -6.44 -0.55
N VAL A 328 1.52 -6.83 -1.73
CA VAL A 328 0.09 -6.76 -2.08
C VAL A 328 -0.49 -8.15 -2.27
N VAL A 329 -0.28 -8.79 -3.42
CA VAL A 329 -0.79 -10.15 -3.69
C VAL A 329 0.37 -11.13 -3.79
N ALA A 330 0.40 -12.13 -2.91
CA ALA A 330 1.32 -13.26 -3.01
C ALA A 330 0.88 -14.22 -4.13
N ALA A 331 1.85 -14.75 -4.89
CA ALA A 331 1.53 -15.59 -6.04
C ALA A 331 1.09 -17.01 -5.66
N ASP A 332 1.61 -17.52 -4.54
CA ASP A 332 1.34 -18.83 -3.96
C ASP A 332 0.11 -18.83 -3.02
N ASP A 333 -0.26 -17.67 -2.49
CA ASP A 333 -1.45 -17.48 -1.65
C ASP A 333 -2.18 -16.18 -2.05
N PRO A 334 -3.00 -16.19 -3.12
CA PRO A 334 -3.70 -15.01 -3.62
C PRO A 334 -4.95 -14.68 -2.77
N LEU A 335 -4.78 -14.63 -1.45
CA LEU A 335 -5.81 -14.34 -0.45
C LEU A 335 -5.43 -13.08 0.32
N LEU A 336 -6.26 -12.04 0.26
CA LEU A 336 -6.12 -10.88 1.15
C LEU A 336 -7.15 -10.97 2.26
N VAL A 337 -6.72 -10.73 3.50
CA VAL A 337 -7.58 -10.77 4.68
C VAL A 337 -7.51 -9.41 5.37
N PHE A 338 -8.67 -8.83 5.65
CA PHE A 338 -8.81 -7.59 6.38
C PHE A 338 -9.72 -7.79 7.60
N SER A 339 -9.50 -7.01 8.65
CA SER A 339 -10.48 -6.90 9.74
C SER A 339 -11.75 -6.20 9.23
N ALA A 340 -12.85 -6.28 9.98
CA ALA A 340 -14.06 -5.51 9.69
C ALA A 340 -13.81 -3.98 9.57
N GLY A 341 -12.78 -3.45 10.24
CA GLY A 341 -12.35 -2.05 10.13
C GLY A 341 -11.44 -1.75 8.93
N GLY A 342 -11.20 -2.72 8.04
CA GLY A 342 -10.35 -2.56 6.86
C GLY A 342 -8.85 -2.65 7.11
N GLN A 343 -8.40 -3.06 8.32
CA GLN A 343 -6.98 -3.27 8.61
C GLN A 343 -6.47 -4.53 7.93
N ASN A 344 -5.33 -4.47 7.24
CA ASN A 344 -4.70 -5.64 6.63
C ASN A 344 -4.22 -6.66 7.68
N LEU A 345 -4.63 -7.91 7.52
CA LEU A 345 -4.28 -9.11 8.30
C LEU A 345 -3.68 -10.22 7.41
N THR A 346 -3.38 -9.92 6.15
CA THR A 346 -2.99 -10.91 5.14
C THR A 346 -1.75 -11.70 5.53
N ASP A 347 -0.76 -11.04 6.16
CA ASP A 347 0.50 -11.65 6.58
C ASP A 347 0.39 -12.46 7.88
N LYS A 348 -0.78 -12.47 8.54
CA LYS A 348 -1.01 -13.11 9.83
C LYS A 348 -1.30 -14.61 9.70
N PRO A 349 -0.43 -15.49 10.24
CA PRO A 349 -0.69 -16.93 10.29
C PRO A 349 -1.85 -17.33 11.20
N SER A 350 -2.07 -16.55 12.28
CA SER A 350 -3.18 -16.73 13.22
C SER A 350 -4.09 -15.50 13.20
N LEU A 351 -5.40 -15.75 13.09
CA LEU A 351 -6.44 -14.72 12.98
C LEU A 351 -7.25 -14.66 14.29
N HIS A 352 -7.37 -13.46 14.87
CA HIS A 352 -8.05 -13.24 16.17
C HIS A 352 -9.31 -12.37 16.07
N HIS A 353 -9.80 -12.12 14.85
CA HIS A 353 -10.96 -11.27 14.59
C HIS A 353 -12.15 -12.14 14.18
N PRO A 354 -13.32 -11.98 14.83
CA PRO A 354 -14.52 -12.73 14.46
C PRO A 354 -15.10 -12.28 13.13
N GLY A 355 -15.06 -10.98 12.83
CA GLY A 355 -15.50 -10.43 11.53
C GLY A 355 -14.32 -10.16 10.60
N LEU A 356 -14.29 -10.83 9.45
CA LEU A 356 -13.26 -10.67 8.42
C LEU A 356 -13.86 -10.21 7.09
N ILE A 357 -13.06 -9.46 6.33
CA ILE A 357 -13.31 -9.16 4.92
C ILE A 357 -12.19 -9.83 4.12
N VAL A 358 -12.58 -10.72 3.22
CA VAL A 358 -11.65 -11.55 2.46
C VAL A 358 -11.77 -11.21 0.98
N LEU A 359 -10.65 -10.88 0.33
CA LEU A 359 -10.59 -10.65 -1.11
C LEU A 359 -9.85 -11.82 -1.75
N ALA A 360 -10.47 -12.38 -2.78
CA ALA A 360 -9.92 -13.51 -3.51
C ALA A 360 -10.40 -13.49 -4.97
N PRO A 361 -9.71 -14.23 -5.86
CA PRO A 361 -10.19 -14.50 -7.20
C PRO A 361 -11.59 -15.11 -7.23
N GLU A 362 -12.42 -14.75 -8.21
CA GLU A 362 -13.81 -15.20 -8.33
C GLU A 362 -13.95 -16.72 -8.52
N ASP A 363 -12.95 -17.37 -9.10
CA ASP A 363 -12.91 -18.82 -9.33
C ASP A 363 -12.47 -19.62 -8.09
N ALA A 364 -12.17 -18.94 -6.99
CA ALA A 364 -11.69 -19.53 -5.76
C ALA A 364 -12.79 -19.71 -4.71
N ARG A 365 -12.66 -20.77 -3.92
CA ARG A 365 -13.50 -21.04 -2.74
C ARG A 365 -12.68 -20.96 -1.46
N LEU A 366 -13.35 -20.55 -0.39
CA LEU A 366 -12.78 -20.55 0.95
C LEU A 366 -13.21 -21.82 1.67
N VAL A 367 -12.25 -22.52 2.27
CA VAL A 367 -12.46 -23.82 2.92
C VAL A 367 -11.85 -23.78 4.32
N ASP A 368 -12.60 -24.25 5.31
CA ASP A 368 -12.05 -24.65 6.59
C ASP A 368 -11.56 -26.10 6.43
N VAL A 369 -10.26 -26.22 6.11
CA VAL A 369 -9.64 -27.51 5.82
C VAL A 369 -9.55 -28.42 7.06
N VAL A 370 -9.58 -27.82 8.25
CA VAL A 370 -9.57 -28.54 9.52
C VAL A 370 -10.96 -29.12 9.80
N ALA A 371 -12.02 -28.37 9.53
CA ALA A 371 -13.40 -28.85 9.66
C ALA A 371 -13.89 -29.68 8.46
N ASP A 372 -13.11 -29.72 7.37
CA ASP A 372 -13.48 -30.28 6.06
C ASP A 372 -14.81 -29.71 5.54
N ALA A 373 -14.97 -28.38 5.65
CA ALA A 373 -16.20 -27.68 5.30
C ALA A 373 -15.91 -26.41 4.49
N ASP A 374 -16.79 -26.08 3.54
CA ASP A 374 -16.73 -24.79 2.86
C ASP A 374 -17.07 -23.66 3.86
N VAL A 375 -16.34 -22.54 3.80
CA VAL A 375 -16.58 -21.38 4.67
C VAL A 375 -17.81 -20.62 4.19
N ALA A 376 -18.76 -20.40 5.11
CA ALA A 376 -19.92 -19.57 4.85
C ALA A 376 -19.48 -18.11 4.59
N THR A 377 -19.91 -17.55 3.47
CA THR A 377 -19.58 -16.19 3.05
C THR A 377 -20.83 -15.36 2.84
N GLY A 378 -20.74 -14.07 3.16
CA GLY A 378 -21.75 -13.08 2.78
C GLY A 378 -21.78 -12.86 1.26
N GLU A 379 -22.66 -11.96 0.82
CA GLU A 379 -22.77 -11.60 -0.60
C GLU A 379 -21.43 -11.09 -1.15
N ALA A 380 -21.07 -11.56 -2.35
CA ALA A 380 -19.85 -11.14 -3.02
C ALA A 380 -19.99 -9.68 -3.48
N MET A 381 -18.99 -8.86 -3.14
CA MET A 381 -18.90 -7.45 -3.51
C MET A 381 -17.80 -7.28 -4.55
N PRO A 382 -18.02 -6.49 -5.62
CA PRO A 382 -17.00 -6.25 -6.63
C PRO A 382 -15.85 -5.42 -6.02
N VAL A 383 -14.61 -5.81 -6.32
CA VAL A 383 -13.43 -5.00 -5.97
C VAL A 383 -13.18 -4.02 -7.11
N GLN A 384 -13.44 -2.73 -6.85
CA GLN A 384 -13.32 -1.68 -7.85
C GLN A 384 -11.88 -1.56 -8.38
N GLY A 385 -11.72 -1.77 -9.69
CA GLY A 385 -10.42 -1.76 -10.38
C GLY A 385 -9.80 -3.13 -10.60
N TRP A 386 -10.20 -4.16 -9.82
CA TRP A 386 -9.60 -5.49 -9.89
C TRP A 386 -10.53 -6.46 -10.61
N GLN A 387 -10.27 -6.70 -11.89
CA GLN A 387 -11.07 -7.62 -12.71
C GLN A 387 -10.89 -9.07 -12.26
N GLY A 388 -11.99 -9.81 -12.13
CA GLY A 388 -11.97 -11.22 -11.71
C GLY A 388 -11.71 -11.46 -10.21
N TRP A 389 -11.83 -10.41 -9.39
CA TRP A 389 -11.69 -10.48 -7.94
C TRP A 389 -12.98 -10.04 -7.23
N SER A 390 -13.27 -10.69 -6.11
CA SER A 390 -14.43 -10.37 -5.26
C SER A 390 -14.03 -10.26 -3.80
N ALA A 391 -14.69 -9.35 -3.08
CA ALA A 391 -14.63 -9.26 -1.63
C ALA A 391 -15.82 -9.99 -1.01
N ARG A 392 -15.61 -10.70 0.09
CA ARG A 392 -16.64 -11.44 0.83
C ARG A 392 -16.48 -11.17 2.32
N ARG A 393 -17.59 -10.99 3.03
CA ARG A 393 -17.57 -10.96 4.50
C ARG A 393 -17.60 -12.39 5.05
N VAL A 394 -16.77 -12.67 6.03
CA VAL A 394 -16.64 -13.99 6.68
C VAL A 394 -16.85 -13.82 8.17
N GLU A 395 -17.73 -14.66 8.73
CA GLU A 395 -17.88 -14.85 10.16
C GLU A 395 -16.94 -15.98 10.60
N ALA A 396 -15.92 -15.63 11.37
CA ALA A 396 -14.82 -16.50 11.74
C ALA A 396 -14.97 -17.13 13.13
N THR A 397 -16.00 -16.75 13.91
CA THR A 397 -16.17 -17.22 15.30
C THR A 397 -16.15 -18.74 15.46
N GLU A 398 -16.72 -19.49 14.51
CA GLU A 398 -16.77 -20.97 14.55
C GLU A 398 -15.69 -21.66 13.70
N LEU A 399 -14.85 -20.89 13.00
CA LEU A 399 -13.84 -21.48 12.11
C LEU A 399 -12.63 -21.98 12.89
N ALA A 400 -12.05 -23.09 12.45
CA ALA A 400 -10.76 -23.56 12.91
C ALA A 400 -9.62 -23.09 12.01
N SER A 401 -9.90 -22.99 10.71
CA SER A 401 -8.91 -22.62 9.71
C SER A 401 -9.51 -21.87 8.53
N LEU A 402 -8.66 -21.16 7.81
CA LEU A 402 -9.01 -20.49 6.57
C LEU A 402 -7.97 -20.81 5.49
N GLN A 403 -8.44 -21.46 4.42
CA GLN A 403 -7.66 -21.77 3.23
C GLN A 403 -8.39 -21.30 1.97
N LEU A 404 -7.64 -20.73 1.03
CA LEU A 404 -8.11 -20.48 -0.33
C LEU A 404 -7.81 -21.70 -1.21
N VAL A 405 -8.80 -22.14 -1.98
CA VAL A 405 -8.66 -23.26 -2.93
C VAL A 405 -9.12 -22.81 -4.32
N ARG A 406 -8.25 -22.92 -5.33
CA ARG A 406 -8.59 -22.58 -6.72
C ARG A 406 -9.31 -23.73 -7.43
N ALA A 407 -9.91 -23.42 -8.58
CA ALA A 407 -10.55 -24.42 -9.41
C ALA A 407 -9.57 -25.51 -9.86
N GLY A 408 -9.86 -26.78 -9.54
CA GLY A 408 -9.01 -27.92 -9.87
C GLY A 408 -8.00 -28.30 -8.77
N GLU A 409 -7.85 -27.48 -7.73
CA GLU A 409 -7.05 -27.80 -6.55
C GLU A 409 -7.90 -28.52 -5.50
N THR A 410 -7.24 -29.34 -4.70
CA THR A 410 -7.86 -30.02 -3.55
C THR A 410 -7.43 -29.31 -2.25
N PRO A 411 -8.38 -29.05 -1.32
CA PRO A 411 -8.03 -28.55 0.01
C PRO A 411 -7.07 -29.52 0.69
N SER A 412 -6.08 -28.97 1.39
CA SER A 412 -5.12 -29.77 2.14
C SER A 412 -4.49 -28.95 3.25
N ALA A 413 -4.46 -29.50 4.47
CA ALA A 413 -3.74 -28.92 5.60
C ALA A 413 -2.21 -28.89 5.38
N MET A 414 -1.72 -29.56 4.33
CA MET A 414 -0.32 -29.55 3.91
C MET A 414 0.08 -28.29 3.13
N HIS A 415 -0.90 -27.55 2.60
CA HIS A 415 -0.68 -26.26 1.94
C HIS A 415 -0.77 -25.11 2.95
N PRO A 416 -0.36 -23.88 2.59
CA PRO A 416 -0.51 -22.72 3.47
C PRO A 416 -1.94 -22.58 4.01
N VAL A 417 -2.05 -22.54 5.33
CA VAL A 417 -3.31 -22.44 6.08
C VAL A 417 -3.15 -21.42 7.20
N ARG A 418 -4.17 -20.58 7.38
CA ARG A 418 -4.29 -19.68 8.53
C ARG A 418 -5.12 -20.36 9.61
N SER A 419 -4.67 -20.31 10.86
CA SER A 419 -5.50 -20.72 12.00
C SER A 419 -6.43 -19.58 12.38
N VAL A 420 -7.62 -19.95 12.86
CA VAL A 420 -8.50 -19.01 13.54
C VAL A 420 -8.46 -19.33 15.03
N ASP A 421 -8.01 -18.36 15.81
CA ASP A 421 -7.87 -18.49 17.26
C ASP A 421 -9.23 -18.34 17.93
N VAL A 422 -9.48 -19.18 18.95
CA VAL A 422 -10.69 -19.11 19.79
C VAL A 422 -10.64 -17.92 20.75
N ARG A 423 -9.43 -17.45 21.08
CA ARG A 423 -9.19 -16.21 21.82
C ARG A 423 -9.38 -15.05 20.87
N HIS A 424 -10.63 -14.67 20.70
CA HIS A 424 -10.97 -13.44 20.01
C HIS A 424 -10.49 -12.24 20.82
N ARG A 425 -10.02 -11.21 20.11
CA ARG A 425 -9.60 -9.95 20.75
C ARG A 425 -10.79 -9.30 21.44
N VAL A 426 -10.54 -8.64 22.57
CA VAL A 426 -11.52 -7.76 23.21
C VAL A 426 -11.98 -6.72 22.19
N ARG A 427 -13.30 -6.56 22.05
CA ARG A 427 -13.87 -5.63 21.07
C ARG A 427 -14.31 -4.35 21.77
N PHE A 428 -13.68 -3.24 21.40
CA PHE A 428 -14.19 -1.92 21.72
C PHE A 428 -15.34 -1.58 20.78
N THR A 429 -16.54 -1.46 21.34
CA THR A 429 -17.76 -1.13 20.60
C THR A 429 -18.22 0.26 21.00
N HIS A 430 -18.51 1.09 20.00
CA HIS A 430 -19.09 2.41 20.25
C HIS A 430 -20.59 2.25 20.58
N PRO A 431 -21.11 2.95 21.60
CA PRO A 431 -22.47 2.75 22.13
C PRO A 431 -23.59 3.28 21.21
N GLY A 432 -23.23 3.92 20.09
CA GLY A 432 -24.14 4.55 19.14
C GLY A 432 -23.39 5.40 18.12
N GLU A 433 -24.13 6.25 17.41
CA GLU A 433 -23.54 7.20 16.46
C GLU A 433 -22.79 8.34 17.19
N PRO A 434 -21.68 8.84 16.63
CA PRO A 434 -21.00 10.01 17.17
C PRO A 434 -21.87 11.27 17.04
N LEU A 435 -21.61 12.26 17.89
CA LEU A 435 -22.24 13.58 17.82
C LEU A 435 -22.03 14.20 16.44
N SER A 436 -23.14 14.50 15.76
CA SER A 436 -23.12 14.93 14.37
C SER A 436 -22.23 16.15 14.17
N HIS A 437 -21.21 15.99 13.32
CA HIS A 437 -20.30 17.05 12.88
C HIS A 437 -19.45 17.69 13.98
N VAL A 438 -19.34 17.06 15.15
CA VAL A 438 -18.48 17.50 16.25
C VAL A 438 -17.29 16.56 16.39
N VAL A 439 -16.09 17.14 16.39
CA VAL A 439 -14.84 16.42 16.59
C VAL A 439 -13.99 17.13 17.64
N THR A 440 -13.07 16.41 18.29
CA THR A 440 -12.06 17.04 19.16
C THR A 440 -11.06 17.87 18.34
N GLY A 441 -10.24 18.68 19.02
CA GLY A 441 -9.16 19.43 18.37
C GLY A 441 -8.22 18.57 17.51
N SER A 442 -8.01 17.32 17.94
CA SER A 442 -7.19 16.29 17.30
C SER A 442 -7.94 15.46 16.23
N GLY A 443 -9.22 15.79 15.97
CA GLY A 443 -10.03 15.21 14.90
C GLY A 443 -10.81 13.94 15.27
N LEU A 444 -10.86 13.53 16.53
CA LEU A 444 -11.58 12.33 16.96
C LEU A 444 -13.10 12.60 17.04
N PRO A 445 -13.97 11.68 16.57
CA PRO A 445 -15.40 11.77 16.80
C PRO A 445 -15.73 11.75 18.30
N VAL A 446 -16.72 12.55 18.70
CA VAL A 446 -17.13 12.69 20.11
C VAL A 446 -18.43 11.92 20.34
N TYR A 447 -18.53 11.20 21.45
CA TYR A 447 -19.72 10.43 21.81
C TYR A 447 -20.36 10.96 23.09
N SER A 448 -21.66 10.69 23.26
CA SER A 448 -22.43 11.12 24.44
C SER A 448 -22.55 10.04 25.53
N ARG A 449 -22.02 8.83 25.27
CA ARG A 449 -22.17 7.64 26.10
C ARG A 449 -20.84 6.91 26.25
N SER A 450 -20.77 6.05 27.27
CA SER A 450 -19.59 5.26 27.59
C SER A 450 -19.16 4.32 26.46
N LEU A 451 -17.84 4.15 26.29
CA LEU A 451 -17.26 3.12 25.43
C LEU A 451 -17.58 1.74 26.02
N LEU A 452 -17.90 0.77 25.17
CA LEU A 452 -18.18 -0.60 25.60
C LEU A 452 -17.00 -1.52 25.28
N ALA A 453 -16.63 -2.39 26.22
CA ALA A 453 -15.69 -3.49 26.00
C ALA A 453 -16.45 -4.82 26.03
N GLU A 454 -16.37 -5.56 24.93
CA GLU A 454 -17.00 -6.86 24.75
C GLU A 454 -15.94 -7.97 24.79
N PHE A 455 -16.16 -8.92 25.69
CA PHE A 455 -15.35 -10.11 25.92
C PHE A 455 -16.09 -11.34 25.44
N PHE A 456 -15.36 -12.20 24.73
CA PHE A 456 -15.84 -13.52 24.29
C PHE A 456 -15.63 -14.56 25.40
N PRO A 457 -16.28 -15.73 25.33
CA PRO A 457 -16.08 -16.81 26.29
C PRO A 457 -14.60 -17.18 26.45
N THR A 458 -14.17 -17.40 27.68
CA THR A 458 -12.78 -17.74 27.99
C THR A 458 -12.51 -19.20 27.57
N PRO A 459 -11.40 -19.50 26.88
CA PRO A 459 -11.12 -20.89 26.47
C PRO A 459 -10.92 -21.86 27.64
N SER A 460 -10.53 -21.35 28.81
CA SER A 460 -10.36 -22.13 30.03
C SER A 460 -11.69 -22.48 30.72
N GLY A 461 -12.79 -21.84 30.34
CA GLY A 461 -14.07 -21.96 31.04
C GLY A 461 -14.02 -21.42 32.48
N ARG A 462 -13.03 -20.56 32.80
CA ARG A 462 -12.82 -19.94 34.11
C ARG A 462 -12.94 -18.42 34.00
N GLU A 463 -13.23 -17.77 35.12
CA GLU A 463 -13.16 -16.32 35.22
C GLU A 463 -11.72 -15.82 34.95
N GLU A 464 -11.60 -14.68 34.28
CA GLU A 464 -10.32 -14.02 34.02
C GLU A 464 -10.33 -12.60 34.59
N THR A 465 -9.23 -12.21 35.23
CA THR A 465 -9.04 -10.83 35.72
C THR A 465 -8.28 -10.00 34.71
N TRP A 466 -8.94 -8.96 34.21
CA TRP A 466 -8.37 -7.95 33.33
C TRP A 466 -8.05 -6.68 34.12
N GLN A 467 -7.14 -5.85 33.62
CA GLN A 467 -6.82 -4.55 34.23
C GLN A 467 -7.20 -3.43 33.27
N LEU A 468 -8.07 -2.54 33.72
CA LEU A 468 -8.47 -1.32 33.02
C LEU A 468 -7.58 -0.17 33.49
N SER A 469 -7.01 0.57 32.55
CA SER A 469 -6.26 1.80 32.83
C SER A 469 -6.68 2.87 31.83
N ILE A 470 -6.85 4.10 32.32
CA ILE A 470 -7.36 5.23 31.54
C ILE A 470 -6.43 6.43 31.75
N SER A 471 -5.89 6.95 30.67
CA SER A 471 -5.10 8.18 30.67
C SER A 471 -5.76 9.25 29.81
N ALA A 472 -5.48 10.51 30.14
CA ALA A 472 -5.85 11.62 29.27
C ALA A 472 -5.12 11.50 27.92
N TYR A 473 -5.66 12.09 26.87
CA TYR A 473 -4.94 12.19 25.61
C TYR A 473 -4.10 13.46 25.57
N ALA A 474 -2.78 13.32 25.67
CA ALA A 474 -1.84 14.46 25.56
C ALA A 474 -1.42 14.74 24.11
N GLY A 475 -1.54 13.77 23.20
CA GLY A 475 -1.05 13.87 21.83
C GLY A 475 -0.45 12.57 21.34
N VAL A 476 -0.17 12.50 20.04
CA VAL A 476 0.49 11.33 19.44
C VAL A 476 1.95 11.28 19.88
N GLY A 477 2.36 10.16 20.48
CA GLY A 477 3.71 9.98 21.02
C GLY A 477 3.99 10.71 22.33
N GLU A 478 2.98 11.37 22.92
CA GLU A 478 3.11 12.10 24.19
C GLU A 478 2.38 11.32 25.29
N SER A 479 3.08 11.06 26.40
CA SER A 479 2.50 10.44 27.60
C SER A 479 1.67 11.47 28.35
N ALA A 480 0.56 11.04 28.92
CA ALA A 480 -0.32 11.89 29.71
C ALA A 480 -0.42 11.39 31.15
N GLU A 481 -1.11 12.18 31.98
CA GLU A 481 -1.47 11.78 33.34
C GLU A 481 -2.51 10.65 33.31
N GLU A 482 -2.27 9.63 34.13
CA GLU A 482 -3.22 8.56 34.39
C GLU A 482 -4.35 9.12 35.25
N ILE A 483 -5.59 8.89 34.83
CA ILE A 483 -6.78 9.49 35.46
C ILE A 483 -7.30 8.61 36.59
N THR A 484 -7.19 7.29 36.40
CA THR A 484 -7.60 6.29 37.37
C THR A 484 -6.45 5.34 37.65
N GLU A 485 -6.37 4.85 38.88
CA GLU A 485 -5.51 3.69 39.18
C GLU A 485 -6.00 2.47 38.39
N PRO A 486 -5.12 1.49 38.08
CA PRO A 486 -5.52 0.27 37.40
C PRO A 486 -6.65 -0.46 38.13
N GLU A 487 -7.78 -0.61 37.46
CA GLU A 487 -8.97 -1.24 38.03
C GLU A 487 -9.07 -2.72 37.57
N PRO A 488 -9.21 -3.68 38.50
CA PRO A 488 -9.42 -5.07 38.13
C PRO A 488 -10.86 -5.31 37.63
N LEU A 489 -10.98 -5.74 36.38
CA LEU A 489 -12.23 -6.18 35.77
C LEU A 489 -12.32 -7.71 35.78
N ILE A 490 -13.28 -8.27 36.52
CA ILE A 490 -13.53 -9.72 36.57
C ILE A 490 -14.47 -10.10 35.43
N VAL A 491 -13.96 -10.86 34.47
CA VAL A 491 -14.69 -11.32 33.30
C VAL A 491 -15.18 -12.75 33.53
N PRO A 492 -16.51 -13.02 33.47
CA PRO A 492 -17.07 -14.35 33.56
C PRO A 492 -16.58 -15.29 32.45
N ALA A 493 -16.66 -16.60 32.69
CA ALA A 493 -16.23 -17.62 31.73
C ALA A 493 -17.00 -17.55 30.39
N GLU A 494 -18.27 -17.15 30.42
CA GLU A 494 -19.12 -16.94 29.25
C GLU A 494 -18.86 -15.64 28.48
N GLY A 495 -17.96 -14.77 28.98
CA GLY A 495 -17.73 -13.43 28.43
C GLY A 495 -18.73 -12.40 28.94
N GLY A 496 -18.80 -11.23 28.30
CA GLY A 496 -19.68 -10.14 28.72
C GLY A 496 -19.39 -8.79 28.06
N VAL A 497 -20.26 -7.81 28.31
CA VAL A 497 -20.10 -6.41 27.85
C VAL A 497 -20.03 -5.49 29.07
N PHE A 498 -19.01 -4.63 29.10
CA PHE A 498 -18.71 -3.73 30.21
C PHE A 498 -18.61 -2.28 29.74
N GLU A 499 -19.10 -1.34 30.55
CA GLU A 499 -18.91 0.10 30.32
C GLU A 499 -17.53 0.51 30.85
N ILE A 500 -16.77 1.25 30.04
CA ILE A 500 -15.41 1.70 30.41
C ILE A 500 -15.45 2.96 31.29
N PHE A 501 -16.31 3.91 30.93
CA PHE A 501 -16.56 5.12 31.70
C PHE A 501 -17.87 4.92 32.47
N ASP A 502 -17.77 4.51 33.73
CA ASP A 502 -18.94 4.30 34.57
C ASP A 502 -19.65 5.65 34.84
N PRO A 503 -20.91 5.82 34.40
CA PRO A 503 -21.67 7.04 34.65
C PRO A 503 -22.02 7.23 36.14
N GLU A 504 -21.99 6.19 36.96
CA GLU A 504 -22.28 6.28 38.40
C GLU A 504 -21.04 6.53 39.26
N ALA A 505 -19.84 6.40 38.69
CA ALA A 505 -18.58 6.56 39.44
C ALA A 505 -18.33 8.00 39.94
N TYR A 506 -18.84 9.02 39.23
CA TYR A 506 -18.62 10.43 39.54
C TYR A 506 -19.91 11.26 39.36
N ASP A 507 -20.11 12.27 40.22
CA ASP A 507 -21.22 13.23 40.11
C ASP A 507 -21.08 14.15 38.88
N ALA A 508 -19.85 14.46 38.47
CA ALA A 508 -19.55 15.23 37.27
C ALA A 508 -19.61 14.37 35.99
N ALA A 509 -19.88 15.05 34.87
CA ALA A 509 -19.91 14.42 33.55
C ALA A 509 -18.50 14.04 33.09
N TRP A 510 -18.32 12.86 32.50
CA TRP A 510 -17.09 12.54 31.79
C TRP A 510 -16.90 13.49 30.59
N VAL A 511 -15.87 14.34 30.64
CA VAL A 511 -15.52 15.30 29.59
C VAL A 511 -14.04 15.19 29.26
N GLY A 512 -13.73 14.60 28.12
CA GLY A 512 -12.34 14.50 27.72
C GLY A 512 -12.10 13.64 26.49
N GLU A 513 -10.82 13.62 26.12
CA GLU A 513 -10.28 12.67 25.17
C GLU A 513 -9.32 11.76 25.93
N TYR A 514 -9.49 10.45 25.77
CA TYR A 514 -8.84 9.43 26.59
C TYR A 514 -8.17 8.36 25.73
N LEU A 515 -7.10 7.79 26.28
CA LEU A 515 -6.54 6.54 25.82
C LEU A 515 -6.88 5.45 26.85
N VAL A 516 -7.62 4.44 26.42
CA VAL A 516 -8.07 3.33 27.26
C VAL A 516 -7.17 2.14 26.98
N ARG A 517 -6.73 1.45 28.04
CA ARG A 517 -6.00 0.18 27.96
C ARG A 517 -6.72 -0.91 28.75
N LEU A 518 -6.91 -2.06 28.12
CA LEU A 518 -7.30 -3.31 28.75
C LEU A 518 -6.14 -4.29 28.67
N ARG A 519 -5.61 -4.68 29.83
CA ARG A 519 -4.53 -5.66 29.95
C ARG A 519 -5.08 -6.99 30.45
N GLY A 520 -4.84 -8.05 29.68
CA GLY A 520 -5.26 -9.42 30.00
C GLY A 520 -4.31 -10.11 30.97
N PRO A 521 -4.73 -11.27 31.52
CA PRO A 521 -3.95 -12.01 32.51
C PRO A 521 -2.62 -12.55 31.95
N ARG A 522 -2.52 -12.75 30.63
CA ARG A 522 -1.29 -13.23 29.95
C ARG A 522 -0.51 -12.08 29.31
N ASN A 523 -0.71 -10.87 29.82
CA ASN A 523 -0.10 -9.63 29.31
C ASN A 523 -0.53 -9.26 27.88
N GLU A 524 -1.71 -9.72 27.42
CA GLU A 524 -2.34 -9.17 26.22
C GLU A 524 -2.69 -7.69 26.49
N SER A 525 -2.48 -6.80 25.52
CA SER A 525 -2.72 -5.35 25.68
C SER A 525 -3.59 -4.86 24.52
N PHE A 526 -4.78 -4.35 24.83
CA PHE A 526 -5.68 -3.73 23.86
C PHE A 526 -5.86 -2.27 24.22
N ARG A 527 -5.74 -1.39 23.23
CA ARG A 527 -5.86 0.05 23.43
C ARG A 527 -6.86 0.66 22.48
N HIS A 528 -7.59 1.65 22.96
CA HIS A 528 -8.55 2.40 22.15
C HIS A 528 -8.57 3.85 22.55
N ARG A 529 -8.63 4.73 21.55
CA ARG A 529 -8.75 6.16 21.76
C ARG A 529 -10.22 6.55 21.69
N TYR A 530 -10.70 7.32 22.66
CA TYR A 530 -12.11 7.65 22.77
C TYR A 530 -12.31 9.09 23.27
N ALA A 531 -13.27 9.82 22.69
CA ALA A 531 -13.66 11.14 23.16
C ALA A 531 -15.13 11.09 23.59
N ILE A 532 -15.40 11.58 24.80
CA ILE A 532 -16.73 11.59 25.39
C ILE A 532 -17.03 12.95 26.01
N VAL A 533 -18.27 13.38 25.81
CA VAL A 533 -18.93 14.41 26.63
C VAL A 533 -20.25 13.80 27.09
N GLU A 534 -20.26 13.27 28.31
CA GLU A 534 -21.38 12.50 28.84
C GLU A 534 -22.69 13.30 28.79
N GLY A 535 -23.72 12.71 28.19
CA GLY A 535 -25.05 13.31 28.09
C GLY A 535 -25.16 14.53 27.15
N MET A 536 -24.11 14.88 26.39
CA MET A 536 -24.17 15.96 25.42
C MET A 536 -25.09 15.60 24.24
N GLY A 537 -25.98 16.53 23.88
CA GLY A 537 -26.75 16.50 22.64
C GLY A 537 -26.38 17.66 21.74
N VAL A 538 -26.46 17.45 20.43
CA VAL A 538 -26.15 18.49 19.42
C VAL A 538 -27.25 18.58 18.37
N GLU A 539 -27.59 19.81 17.99
CA GLU A 539 -28.53 20.09 16.91
C GLU A 539 -27.88 21.11 15.94
N PRO A 540 -27.33 20.65 14.80
CA PRO A 540 -26.76 21.53 13.80
C PRO A 540 -27.86 22.19 12.95
N GLU A 541 -27.69 23.48 12.64
CA GLU A 541 -28.59 24.26 11.78
C GLU A 541 -27.78 24.92 10.66
N ILE A 542 -28.13 24.69 9.40
CA ILE A 542 -27.48 25.34 8.24
C ILE A 542 -28.45 26.35 7.63
N GLU A 543 -27.95 27.56 7.36
CA GLU A 543 -28.77 28.64 6.83
C GLU A 543 -29.08 28.44 5.34
N GLY A 544 -30.36 28.51 4.98
CA GLY A 544 -30.85 28.42 3.61
C GLY A 544 -31.37 27.03 3.23
N ALA A 545 -31.67 26.86 1.94
CA ALA A 545 -32.06 25.57 1.38
C ALA A 545 -30.90 25.01 0.55
N PRO A 546 -30.38 23.80 0.87
CA PRO A 546 -30.85 22.86 1.89
C PRO A 546 -30.30 23.14 3.29
N ALA A 547 -31.00 22.67 4.32
CA ALA A 547 -30.57 22.80 5.71
C ALA A 547 -29.60 21.70 6.17
N SER A 548 -29.31 20.70 5.31
CA SER A 548 -28.47 19.54 5.62
C SER A 548 -27.02 19.64 5.14
N VAL A 549 -26.71 20.53 4.21
CA VAL A 549 -25.35 20.66 3.67
C VAL A 549 -25.01 22.09 3.30
N ARG A 550 -23.79 22.52 3.62
CA ARG A 550 -23.29 23.83 3.22
C ARG A 550 -23.03 23.89 1.73
N ILE A 551 -23.53 24.94 1.08
CA ILE A 551 -23.47 25.10 -0.37
C ILE A 551 -22.63 26.33 -0.77
N PRO A 552 -21.90 26.29 -1.91
CA PRO A 552 -21.17 27.45 -2.40
C PRO A 552 -22.06 28.65 -2.74
N THR A 553 -21.72 29.80 -2.17
CA THR A 553 -22.31 31.13 -2.38
C THR A 553 -21.27 32.08 -3.02
N GLN A 554 -21.62 33.37 -3.19
CA GLN A 554 -20.63 34.37 -3.64
C GLN A 554 -19.62 34.74 -2.54
N ALA A 555 -20.01 34.65 -1.26
CA ALA A 555 -19.18 35.04 -0.12
C ALA A 555 -18.35 33.87 0.47
N GLY A 556 -18.52 32.65 -0.05
CA GLY A 556 -17.91 31.43 0.49
C GLY A 556 -18.93 30.30 0.47
N LEU A 557 -19.24 29.72 1.62
CA LEU A 557 -20.30 28.73 1.82
C LEU A 557 -21.49 29.35 2.57
N SER A 558 -22.64 28.66 2.62
CA SER A 558 -23.70 29.03 3.56
C SER A 558 -23.20 28.96 5.01
N THR A 559 -23.78 29.77 5.89
CA THR A 559 -23.48 29.82 7.33
C THR A 559 -24.10 28.63 8.06
N ALA A 560 -23.53 28.23 9.19
CA ALA A 560 -24.08 27.16 10.03
C ALA A 560 -23.95 27.49 11.53
N ARG A 561 -24.82 26.90 12.35
CA ARG A 561 -24.85 27.05 13.81
C ARG A 561 -24.98 25.70 14.48
N LEU A 562 -24.53 25.62 15.72
CA LEU A 562 -24.68 24.43 16.56
C LEU A 562 -25.36 24.81 17.87
N ALA A 563 -26.50 24.19 18.15
CA ALA A 563 -27.09 24.20 19.48
C ALA A 563 -26.59 22.98 20.27
N VAL A 564 -26.24 23.21 21.54
CA VAL A 564 -25.75 22.16 22.45
C VAL A 564 -26.71 22.04 23.63
N THR A 565 -27.11 20.81 23.95
CA THR A 565 -27.94 20.47 25.11
C THR A 565 -27.16 19.56 26.06
N ARG A 566 -27.48 19.60 27.34
CA ARG A 566 -26.90 18.75 28.39
C ARG A 566 -27.90 17.73 28.91
N GLY A 567 -27.38 16.61 29.41
CA GLY A 567 -28.14 15.52 30.02
C GLY A 567 -28.44 15.78 31.50
N GLU A 568 -28.34 14.73 32.32
CA GLU A 568 -28.58 14.81 33.77
C GLU A 568 -27.44 15.50 34.53
N LYS A 569 -26.20 15.27 34.09
CA LYS A 569 -24.99 15.88 34.66
C LYS A 569 -24.68 17.23 34.01
N ASP A 570 -24.18 18.16 34.82
CA ASP A 570 -23.94 19.54 34.40
C ASP A 570 -22.55 19.73 33.77
N PHE A 571 -22.49 20.53 32.69
CA PHE A 571 -21.28 21.06 32.06
C PHE A 571 -21.56 22.44 31.45
N GLU A 572 -20.51 23.22 31.21
CA GLU A 572 -20.55 24.53 30.57
C GLU A 572 -19.98 24.49 29.15
N VAL A 573 -20.47 25.40 28.29
CA VAL A 573 -20.04 25.51 26.88
C VAL A 573 -19.57 26.94 26.58
N SER A 574 -18.37 27.08 26.02
CA SER A 574 -17.77 28.37 25.67
C SER A 574 -17.16 28.35 24.26
N PRO A 575 -17.56 29.26 23.34
CA PRO A 575 -18.63 30.24 23.48
C PRO A 575 -20.02 29.60 23.46
N ARG A 576 -21.01 30.23 24.11
CA ARG A 576 -22.41 29.75 24.10
C ARG A 576 -23.07 29.75 22.71
N ARG A 577 -22.59 30.58 21.79
CA ARG A 577 -23.08 30.65 20.41
C ARG A 577 -21.96 30.19 19.48
N ILE A 578 -22.17 29.02 18.89
CA ILE A 578 -21.22 28.37 17.99
C ILE A 578 -21.72 28.60 16.56
N GLU A 579 -21.00 29.39 15.78
CA GLU A 579 -21.39 29.80 14.42
C GLU A 579 -20.20 29.69 13.46
N VAL A 580 -20.44 29.04 12.32
CA VAL A 580 -19.47 28.89 11.24
C VAL A 580 -19.81 29.90 10.15
N ALA A 581 -18.93 30.90 10.00
CA ALA A 581 -19.07 31.95 9.00
C ALA A 581 -18.91 31.42 7.56
N ALA A 582 -19.34 32.22 6.57
CA ALA A 582 -19.29 31.85 5.16
C ALA A 582 -17.88 31.54 4.65
N ASP A 583 -16.87 32.22 5.19
CA ASP A 583 -15.45 32.08 4.85
C ASP A 583 -14.68 31.13 5.77
N ALA A 584 -15.35 30.53 6.76
CA ALA A 584 -14.76 29.57 7.70
C ALA A 584 -15.22 28.13 7.41
N ALA A 585 -14.31 27.16 7.54
CA ALA A 585 -14.63 25.74 7.39
C ALA A 585 -15.32 25.14 8.64
N ALA A 586 -15.00 25.68 9.81
CA ALA A 586 -15.37 25.15 11.11
C ALA A 586 -15.47 26.26 12.17
N ALA A 587 -16.02 25.95 13.34
CA ALA A 587 -16.00 26.79 14.53
C ALA A 587 -15.44 26.00 15.72
N GLU A 588 -14.67 26.67 16.58
CA GLU A 588 -14.09 26.07 17.79
C GLU A 588 -14.91 26.47 19.01
N PHE A 589 -15.04 25.55 19.96
CA PHE A 589 -15.66 25.75 21.25
C PHE A 589 -15.05 24.79 22.28
N ALA A 590 -15.30 24.99 23.55
CA ALA A 590 -14.86 24.09 24.61
C ALA A 590 -16.02 23.73 25.52
N VAL A 591 -15.97 22.51 26.03
CA VAL A 591 -16.84 22.04 27.13
C VAL A 591 -16.00 21.95 28.39
N THR A 592 -16.54 22.41 29.52
CA THR A 592 -15.86 22.40 30.83
C THR A 592 -16.77 21.90 31.94
N THR A 593 -16.23 21.17 32.91
CA THR A 593 -16.93 20.74 34.13
C THR A 593 -16.54 21.61 35.33
N GLU A 594 -17.29 21.53 36.44
CA GLU A 594 -16.93 22.23 37.69
C GLU A 594 -15.64 21.69 38.32
N ASP A 595 -15.33 20.42 38.08
CA ASP A 595 -14.11 19.74 38.55
C ASP A 595 -12.86 20.14 37.76
N GLY A 596 -13.02 20.94 36.70
CA GLY A 596 -11.93 21.53 35.94
C GLY A 596 -11.54 20.78 34.66
N ASP A 597 -12.27 19.72 34.30
CA ASP A 597 -12.07 19.06 33.01
C ASP A 597 -12.41 20.01 31.88
N GLN A 598 -11.62 19.97 30.81
CA GLN A 598 -11.83 20.80 29.64
C GLN A 598 -11.55 20.01 28.36
N LEU A 599 -12.52 19.99 27.45
CA LEU A 599 -12.36 19.41 26.12
C LEU A 599 -12.57 20.46 25.03
N PRO A 600 -11.52 20.86 24.29
CA PRO A 600 -11.67 21.69 23.10
C PRO A 600 -12.26 20.87 21.94
N LEU A 601 -13.36 21.37 21.41
CA LEU A 601 -14.17 20.77 20.36
C LEU A 601 -14.26 21.68 19.14
N ARG A 602 -14.60 21.06 18.02
CA ARG A 602 -14.70 21.72 16.73
C ARG A 602 -15.94 21.26 15.99
N PHE A 603 -16.81 22.20 15.68
CA PHE A 603 -17.99 21.98 14.84
C PHE A 603 -17.60 22.14 13.36
N ARG A 604 -17.70 21.05 12.60
CA ARG A 604 -17.35 20.94 11.18
C ARG A 604 -18.58 20.53 10.36
N PRO A 605 -19.50 21.47 10.07
CA PRO A 605 -20.71 21.18 9.30
C PRO A 605 -20.38 20.60 7.91
N PRO A 606 -21.24 19.70 7.39
CA PRO A 606 -21.06 19.06 6.10
C PRO A 606 -21.09 20.10 4.97
N ALA A 607 -20.31 19.89 3.92
CA ALA A 607 -20.31 20.77 2.75
C ALA A 607 -20.34 19.99 1.43
N LEU A 608 -20.99 20.56 0.43
CA LEU A 608 -21.11 20.00 -0.91
C LEU A 608 -19.73 19.95 -1.57
N LYS A 609 -19.26 18.75 -1.92
CA LYS A 609 -18.00 18.59 -2.64
C LYS A 609 -18.27 18.20 -4.08
N PHE A 610 -17.52 18.79 -5.00
CA PHE A 610 -17.62 18.45 -6.42
C PHE A 610 -16.25 18.43 -7.08
N GLN A 611 -16.15 17.70 -8.17
CA GLN A 611 -14.96 17.60 -9.01
C GLN A 611 -15.42 17.87 -10.45
N LEU A 612 -14.87 18.91 -11.07
CA LEU A 612 -15.06 19.20 -12.49
C LEU A 612 -13.76 18.85 -13.23
N PRO A 613 -13.82 18.08 -14.33
CA PRO A 613 -12.64 17.75 -15.10
C PRO A 613 -12.26 18.95 -15.96
N LEU A 614 -11.01 19.40 -15.82
CA LEU A 614 -10.48 20.58 -16.48
C LEU A 614 -9.32 20.20 -17.38
N THR A 615 -9.12 20.97 -18.44
CA THR A 615 -7.97 20.80 -19.36
C THR A 615 -6.68 21.39 -18.79
N SER A 616 -6.77 22.22 -17.74
CA SER A 616 -5.66 22.99 -17.19
C SER A 616 -4.92 22.32 -16.04
N TYR A 617 -5.59 21.42 -15.32
CA TYR A 617 -5.01 20.68 -14.20
C TYR A 617 -5.90 19.47 -13.85
N PRO A 618 -5.35 18.43 -13.20
CA PRO A 618 -6.10 17.24 -12.82
C PRO A 618 -7.36 17.58 -11.99
N PRO A 619 -8.44 16.80 -12.14
CA PRO A 619 -9.67 17.06 -11.41
C PRO A 619 -9.43 16.97 -9.89
N ALA A 620 -9.74 18.04 -9.14
CA ALA A 620 -9.61 18.09 -7.68
C ALA A 620 -10.99 18.21 -7.01
N TRP A 621 -11.14 17.68 -5.80
CA TRP A 621 -12.33 17.92 -4.98
C TRP A 621 -12.35 19.38 -4.54
N ARG A 622 -13.50 20.02 -4.70
CA ARG A 622 -13.72 21.44 -4.41
C ARG A 622 -15.02 21.61 -3.64
N THR A 623 -15.05 22.65 -2.83
CA THR A 623 -16.24 23.13 -2.12
C THR A 623 -16.58 24.55 -2.55
N SER A 624 -15.60 25.32 -3.02
CA SER A 624 -15.77 26.70 -3.50
C SER A 624 -16.18 26.76 -4.97
N ARG A 625 -16.95 27.79 -5.34
CA ARG A 625 -17.35 28.05 -6.73
C ARG A 625 -16.12 28.23 -7.64
N LEU A 626 -16.15 27.59 -8.81
CA LEU A 626 -15.10 27.67 -9.83
C LEU A 626 -15.38 28.77 -10.86
N PHE A 627 -14.36 29.47 -11.33
CA PHE A 627 -14.44 30.33 -12.52
C PHE A 627 -13.63 29.69 -13.66
N LEU A 628 -14.24 29.53 -14.84
CA LEU A 628 -13.59 28.87 -15.98
C LEU A 628 -14.01 29.46 -17.33
N GLY A 629 -13.13 29.29 -18.32
CA GLY A 629 -13.39 29.66 -19.71
C GLY A 629 -14.27 28.64 -20.45
N PRO A 630 -14.96 29.03 -21.54
CA PRO A 630 -15.94 28.17 -22.23
C PRO A 630 -15.41 26.78 -22.67
N ARG A 631 -14.11 26.69 -22.98
CA ARG A 631 -13.45 25.46 -23.51
C ARG A 631 -12.49 24.81 -22.52
N ARG A 632 -12.69 25.02 -21.22
CA ARG A 632 -11.78 24.54 -20.16
C ARG A 632 -12.18 23.22 -19.52
N ILE A 633 -13.32 22.67 -19.92
CA ILE A 633 -13.81 21.39 -19.40
C ILE A 633 -13.24 20.29 -20.28
N ASP A 634 -12.57 19.33 -19.67
CA ASP A 634 -12.06 18.16 -20.39
C ASP A 634 -13.22 17.21 -20.74
N PRO A 635 -13.51 16.96 -22.04
CA PRO A 635 -14.60 16.11 -22.46
C PRO A 635 -14.38 14.62 -22.14
N GLN A 636 -13.13 14.17 -21.91
CA GLN A 636 -12.83 12.77 -21.57
C GLN A 636 -13.04 12.46 -20.08
N GLY A 637 -13.09 13.49 -19.24
CA GLY A 637 -13.27 13.34 -17.80
C GLY A 637 -14.71 13.08 -17.37
N ARG A 638 -14.88 12.89 -16.05
CA ARG A 638 -16.18 12.78 -15.39
C ARG A 638 -16.36 13.90 -14.39
N VAL A 639 -17.56 14.45 -14.33
CA VAL A 639 -17.97 15.32 -13.22
C VAL A 639 -18.40 14.44 -12.07
N ARG A 640 -17.93 14.72 -10.86
CA ARG A 640 -18.34 14.00 -9.65
C ARG A 640 -18.88 14.96 -8.61
N VAL A 641 -19.86 14.50 -7.84
CA VAL A 641 -20.46 15.24 -6.73
C VAL A 641 -20.61 14.31 -5.55
N ARG A 642 -20.28 14.81 -4.35
CA ARG A 642 -20.47 14.14 -3.07
C ARG A 642 -21.31 15.04 -2.16
N THR A 643 -22.35 14.45 -1.60
CA THR A 643 -23.14 15.03 -0.52
C THR A 643 -23.07 14.09 0.68
N PRO A 644 -22.89 14.61 1.90
CA PRO A 644 -22.83 13.77 3.10
C PRO A 644 -24.15 13.04 3.39
N GLU A 645 -25.27 13.61 2.93
CA GLU A 645 -26.60 12.99 2.97
C GLU A 645 -27.04 12.61 1.56
N GLY A 646 -27.78 11.51 1.41
CA GLY A 646 -28.20 10.97 0.13
C GLY A 646 -28.87 12.01 -0.78
N ILE A 647 -28.56 11.97 -2.08
CA ILE A 647 -29.11 12.88 -3.09
C ILE A 647 -30.14 12.16 -3.95
N GLU A 648 -31.36 12.67 -3.97
CA GLU A 648 -32.38 12.16 -4.88
C GLU A 648 -32.37 12.93 -6.21
N ARG A 649 -32.35 12.17 -7.32
CA ARG A 649 -32.42 12.70 -8.70
C ARG A 649 -31.38 13.79 -8.98
N PRO A 650 -30.07 13.55 -8.72
CA PRO A 650 -29.03 14.54 -8.96
C PRO A 650 -28.88 14.86 -10.45
N ARG A 651 -28.81 16.16 -10.77
CA ARG A 651 -28.68 16.68 -12.13
C ARG A 651 -27.68 17.83 -12.20
N LEU A 652 -27.01 17.95 -13.34
CA LEU A 652 -26.19 19.10 -13.70
C LEU A 652 -26.82 19.83 -14.88
N SER A 653 -26.94 21.15 -14.79
CA SER A 653 -27.49 22.00 -15.84
C SER A 653 -26.50 23.10 -16.23
N VAL A 654 -26.15 23.15 -17.50
CA VAL A 654 -25.46 24.31 -18.10
C VAL A 654 -26.50 25.36 -18.45
N ARG A 655 -26.40 26.56 -17.87
CA ARG A 655 -27.32 27.68 -18.11
C ARG A 655 -26.59 28.85 -18.77
N ASN A 656 -27.28 29.54 -19.68
CA ASN A 656 -26.78 30.77 -20.28
C ASN A 656 -26.87 31.97 -19.31
N GLN A 657 -26.39 33.15 -19.73
CA GLN A 657 -26.47 34.39 -18.95
C GLN A 657 -27.90 34.78 -18.52
N HIS A 658 -28.94 34.37 -19.26
CA HIS A 658 -30.35 34.64 -18.94
C HIS A 658 -30.97 33.57 -18.02
N GLY A 659 -30.20 32.56 -17.61
CA GLY A 659 -30.67 31.48 -16.76
C GLY A 659 -31.44 30.37 -17.48
N SER A 660 -31.54 30.39 -18.80
CA SER A 660 -32.17 29.30 -19.56
C SER A 660 -31.23 28.08 -19.64
N PRO A 661 -31.72 26.85 -19.39
CA PRO A 661 -30.91 25.64 -19.51
C PRO A 661 -30.60 25.35 -20.98
N VAL A 662 -29.31 25.14 -21.27
CA VAL A 662 -28.78 24.77 -22.59
C VAL A 662 -28.65 23.25 -22.67
N ARG A 663 -28.18 22.62 -21.58
CA ARG A 663 -28.08 21.18 -21.44
C ARG A 663 -28.28 20.78 -19.99
N THR A 664 -28.97 19.67 -19.76
CA THR A 664 -29.13 19.04 -18.45
C THR A 664 -28.72 17.58 -18.54
N LEU A 665 -27.98 17.09 -17.54
CA LEU A 665 -27.46 15.74 -17.41
C LEU A 665 -27.91 15.17 -16.07
N SER A 666 -28.36 13.92 -16.05
CA SER A 666 -28.54 13.18 -14.80
C SER A 666 -27.21 12.58 -14.35
N LEU A 667 -26.99 12.52 -13.05
CA LEU A 667 -25.84 11.85 -12.46
C LEU A 667 -26.27 10.46 -11.99
N GLU A 668 -25.36 9.51 -12.12
CA GLU A 668 -25.54 8.12 -11.70
C GLU A 668 -24.65 7.85 -10.49
N ALA A 669 -25.05 6.92 -9.62
CA ALA A 669 -24.21 6.51 -8.49
C ALA A 669 -22.95 5.80 -9.02
N GLU A 670 -21.78 6.33 -8.64
CA GLU A 670 -20.46 5.71 -8.89
C GLU A 670 -20.06 4.82 -7.71
N ASP A 671 -20.37 5.27 -6.50
CA ASP A 671 -20.21 4.54 -5.24
C ASP A 671 -21.31 5.00 -4.25
N ALA A 672 -21.25 4.53 -3.00
CA ALA A 672 -22.25 4.84 -1.97
C ALA A 672 -22.39 6.34 -1.65
N VAL A 673 -21.36 7.16 -1.93
CA VAL A 673 -21.33 8.59 -1.56
C VAL A 673 -21.10 9.53 -2.75
N THR A 674 -20.76 8.99 -3.92
CA THR A 674 -20.35 9.73 -5.10
C THR A 674 -21.31 9.49 -6.25
N SER A 675 -21.87 10.56 -6.79
CA SER A 675 -22.60 10.53 -8.06
C SER A 675 -21.75 11.17 -9.16
N SER A 676 -21.79 10.61 -10.37
CA SER A 676 -21.00 11.11 -11.49
C SER A 676 -21.70 11.06 -12.85
N ALA A 677 -21.19 11.84 -13.79
CA ALA A 677 -21.62 11.85 -15.19
C ALA A 677 -20.44 12.16 -16.13
N PRO A 678 -20.40 11.60 -17.36
CA PRO A 678 -19.43 11.99 -18.37
C PRO A 678 -19.50 13.49 -18.70
N ALA A 679 -18.35 14.15 -18.82
CA ALA A 679 -18.29 15.60 -19.04
C ALA A 679 -18.45 16.02 -20.50
N GLU A 680 -18.42 15.10 -21.47
CA GLU A 680 -18.45 15.40 -22.91
C GLU A 680 -19.58 16.36 -23.31
N GLN A 681 -20.81 16.08 -22.88
CA GLN A 681 -21.98 16.90 -23.23
C GLN A 681 -21.98 18.26 -22.52
N LEU A 682 -21.44 18.30 -21.30
CA LEU A 682 -21.26 19.52 -20.53
C LEU A 682 -20.22 20.43 -21.19
N ALA A 683 -19.09 19.87 -21.61
CA ALA A 683 -18.03 20.56 -22.34
C ALA A 683 -18.54 21.13 -23.67
N LYS A 684 -19.29 20.35 -24.47
CA LYS A 684 -19.92 20.82 -25.72
C LYS A 684 -20.87 21.99 -25.47
N ALA A 685 -21.69 21.93 -24.42
CA ALA A 685 -22.64 23.00 -24.09
C ALA A 685 -21.95 24.25 -23.54
N ALA A 686 -20.89 24.11 -22.73
CA ALA A 686 -20.11 25.23 -22.22
C ALA A 686 -19.34 25.96 -23.34
N ALA A 687 -18.79 25.22 -24.30
CA ALA A 687 -17.93 25.75 -25.37
C ALA A 687 -18.59 26.77 -26.31
N VAL A 688 -19.92 26.80 -26.36
CA VAL A 688 -20.71 27.72 -27.21
C VAL A 688 -21.21 28.96 -26.46
N LEU A 689 -20.95 29.08 -25.15
CA LEU A 689 -21.44 30.17 -24.31
C LEU A 689 -20.34 31.22 -24.07
N PRO A 690 -20.59 32.52 -24.37
CA PRO A 690 -19.67 33.57 -23.95
C PRO A 690 -19.69 33.79 -22.43
N GLN A 691 -20.88 33.68 -21.83
CA GLN A 691 -21.12 33.75 -20.39
C GLN A 691 -22.23 32.78 -19.99
N GLY A 692 -22.09 32.16 -18.83
CA GLY A 692 -23.05 31.18 -18.31
C GLY A 692 -22.64 30.61 -16.96
N ARG A 693 -23.27 29.51 -16.56
CA ARG A 693 -22.95 28.81 -15.31
C ARG A 693 -23.33 27.33 -15.36
N ILE A 694 -22.69 26.55 -14.50
CA ILE A 694 -23.03 25.15 -14.25
C ILE A 694 -23.72 25.09 -12.89
N GLU A 695 -24.96 24.63 -12.89
CA GLU A 695 -25.77 24.40 -11.69
C GLU A 695 -25.87 22.91 -11.39
N PHE A 696 -25.75 22.56 -10.12
CA PHE A 696 -26.09 21.25 -9.58
C PHE A 696 -27.46 21.33 -8.90
N GLU A 697 -28.33 20.38 -9.23
CA GLU A 697 -29.72 20.35 -8.79
C GLU A 697 -30.05 18.97 -8.23
N TRP A 698 -30.71 18.91 -7.09
CA TRP A 698 -31.19 17.64 -6.50
C TRP A 698 -32.48 17.88 -5.72
N THR A 699 -33.10 16.79 -5.29
CA THR A 699 -34.21 16.83 -4.33
C THR A 699 -33.64 16.47 -2.96
N ASP A 700 -33.78 17.39 -2.00
CA ASP A 700 -33.39 17.16 -0.61
C ASP A 700 -34.41 16.20 0.03
N PRO A 701 -34.00 14.98 0.46
CA PRO A 701 -34.93 14.02 1.03
C PRO A 701 -35.53 14.48 2.37
N ALA A 702 -34.82 15.30 3.15
CA ALA A 702 -35.33 15.81 4.42
C ALA A 702 -36.43 16.87 4.22
N ALA A 703 -36.24 17.78 3.25
CA ALA A 703 -37.17 18.88 2.98
C ALA A 703 -38.22 18.58 1.89
N GLY A 704 -38.03 17.53 1.08
CA GLY A 704 -38.85 17.23 -0.10
C GLY A 704 -38.80 18.32 -1.18
N ALA A 705 -37.80 19.20 -1.14
CA ALA A 705 -37.68 20.39 -1.97
C ALA A 705 -36.53 20.29 -2.97
N ARG A 706 -36.69 20.93 -4.13
CA ARG A 706 -35.62 21.01 -5.13
C ARG A 706 -34.63 22.10 -4.74
N VAL A 707 -33.37 21.70 -4.65
CA VAL A 707 -32.23 22.59 -4.43
C VAL A 707 -31.52 22.84 -5.77
N SER A 708 -31.02 24.05 -5.99
CA SER A 708 -30.14 24.38 -7.12
C SER A 708 -28.98 25.26 -6.66
N VAL A 709 -27.76 24.84 -6.97
CA VAL A 709 -26.52 25.50 -6.54
C VAL A 709 -25.60 25.71 -7.73
N THR A 710 -25.02 26.90 -7.88
CA THR A 710 -24.03 27.15 -8.93
C THR A 710 -22.65 26.66 -8.51
N LEU A 711 -22.14 25.64 -9.19
CA LEU A 711 -20.81 25.09 -8.98
C LEU A 711 -19.72 25.88 -9.72
N ALA A 712 -20.02 26.36 -10.93
CA ALA A 712 -19.06 27.09 -11.74
C ALA A 712 -19.68 28.22 -12.54
N ALA A 713 -18.93 29.32 -12.69
CA ALA A 713 -19.23 30.43 -13.59
C ALA A 713 -18.39 30.31 -14.88
N ILE A 714 -19.05 30.39 -16.02
CA ILE A 714 -18.42 30.36 -17.36
C ILE A 714 -18.27 31.80 -17.84
N SER A 715 -17.05 32.20 -18.20
CA SER A 715 -16.77 33.53 -18.77
C SER A 715 -15.62 33.47 -19.76
N SER A 716 -15.74 34.17 -20.89
CA SER A 716 -14.66 34.33 -21.87
C SER A 716 -13.50 35.23 -21.38
N GLN A 717 -13.67 35.96 -20.27
CA GLN A 717 -12.61 36.79 -19.70
C GLN A 717 -11.62 35.91 -18.91
N PRO A 718 -10.32 35.87 -19.30
CA PRO A 718 -9.31 35.06 -18.63
C PRO A 718 -9.02 35.55 -17.19
N HIS A 719 -8.22 34.80 -16.44
CA HIS A 719 -7.80 35.19 -15.08
C HIS A 719 -6.77 36.32 -15.08
N ALA A 720 -5.94 36.38 -16.13
CA ALA A 720 -5.05 37.48 -16.47
C ALA A 720 -4.78 37.41 -18.00
N SER A 721 -4.43 38.53 -18.62
CA SER A 721 -4.06 38.59 -20.05
C SER A 721 -2.56 38.41 -20.28
N ALA A 722 -1.73 38.83 -19.33
CA ALA A 722 -0.28 38.67 -19.33
C ALA A 722 0.27 38.69 -17.89
N THR A 723 1.54 38.32 -17.74
CA THR A 723 2.26 38.39 -16.46
C THR A 723 3.70 38.86 -16.69
N THR A 724 4.22 39.69 -15.80
CA THR A 724 5.61 40.18 -15.79
C THR A 724 6.20 40.10 -14.38
N ILE A 725 7.52 40.20 -14.27
CA ILE A 725 8.23 40.31 -12.99
C ILE A 725 8.86 41.68 -12.90
N GLU A 726 8.53 42.44 -11.86
CA GLU A 726 9.05 43.79 -11.60
C GLU A 726 9.50 43.87 -10.14
N ASP A 727 10.76 44.23 -9.89
CA ASP A 727 11.31 44.41 -8.53
C ASP A 727 11.08 43.22 -7.57
N GLY A 728 11.08 42.00 -8.09
CA GLY A 728 10.81 40.78 -7.31
C GLY A 728 9.33 40.49 -7.05
N GLU A 729 8.41 41.21 -7.70
CA GLU A 729 6.97 40.98 -7.64
C GLU A 729 6.44 40.42 -8.97
N LEU A 730 5.48 39.49 -8.87
CA LEU A 730 4.65 39.04 -9.96
C LEU A 730 3.56 40.09 -10.25
N VAL A 731 3.53 40.62 -11.46
CA VAL A 731 2.55 41.62 -11.92
C VAL A 731 1.60 41.00 -12.94
N ALA A 732 0.32 40.87 -12.57
CA ALA A 732 -0.73 40.30 -13.43
C ALA A 732 -1.53 41.39 -14.14
N VAL A 733 -1.69 41.27 -15.47
CA VAL A 733 -2.40 42.25 -16.31
C VAL A 733 -3.87 41.85 -16.51
N ASP A 734 -4.78 42.84 -16.47
CA ASP A 734 -6.24 42.68 -16.63
C ASP A 734 -6.88 41.68 -15.66
N MET A 735 -6.40 41.62 -14.42
CA MET A 735 -6.94 40.71 -13.41
C MET A 735 -8.39 41.10 -13.03
N PRO A 736 -9.38 40.20 -13.14
CA PRO A 736 -10.78 40.56 -12.89
C PRO A 736 -11.08 40.79 -11.40
N ALA A 737 -11.69 41.93 -11.08
CA ALA A 737 -12.20 42.20 -9.74
C ALA A 737 -13.28 41.17 -9.32
N GLY A 738 -13.23 40.72 -8.06
CA GLY A 738 -14.22 39.80 -7.48
C GLY A 738 -14.00 38.30 -7.74
N ARG A 739 -12.87 37.90 -8.32
CA ARG A 739 -12.42 36.50 -8.35
C ARG A 739 -11.38 36.27 -7.26
N SER A 740 -11.57 35.27 -6.40
CA SER A 740 -10.52 34.80 -5.49
C SER A 740 -9.59 33.89 -6.27
N LEU A 741 -8.35 34.34 -6.53
CA LEU A 741 -7.38 33.63 -7.35
C LEU A 741 -6.13 33.27 -6.54
N SER A 742 -5.51 32.18 -6.97
CA SER A 742 -4.21 31.67 -6.51
C SER A 742 -3.35 31.40 -7.74
N ALA A 743 -2.05 31.23 -7.56
CA ALA A 743 -1.13 30.91 -8.67
C ALA A 743 -0.19 29.76 -8.33
N TRP A 744 0.11 28.95 -9.34
CA TRP A 744 1.21 28.00 -9.33
C TRP A 744 2.34 28.52 -10.23
N LEU A 745 3.57 28.45 -9.75
CA LEU A 745 4.75 28.97 -10.42
C LEU A 745 5.78 27.86 -10.61
N TRP A 746 6.15 27.57 -11.87
CA TRP A 746 7.21 26.62 -12.22
C TRP A 746 8.43 27.35 -12.80
N PRO A 747 9.65 27.05 -12.33
CA PRO A 747 10.85 27.53 -12.99
C PRO A 747 11.08 26.78 -14.31
N ARG A 748 11.17 27.49 -15.44
CA ARG A 748 11.38 26.85 -16.75
C ARG A 748 12.79 26.28 -16.92
N THR A 749 13.75 26.76 -16.16
CA THR A 749 15.12 26.23 -16.14
C THR A 749 15.22 24.94 -15.32
N ALA A 750 14.21 24.60 -14.52
CA ALA A 750 14.18 23.38 -13.71
C ALA A 750 12.81 22.69 -13.85
N PRO A 751 12.50 22.06 -15.00
CA PRO A 751 11.18 21.47 -15.26
C PRO A 751 10.82 20.31 -14.32
N TRP A 752 11.80 19.73 -13.63
CA TRP A 752 11.58 18.71 -12.58
C TRP A 752 11.14 19.31 -11.24
N ALA A 753 11.34 20.62 -11.02
CA ALA A 753 10.94 21.25 -9.78
C ALA A 753 9.41 21.42 -9.76
N GLY A 754 8.79 21.02 -8.64
CA GLY A 754 7.37 21.20 -8.41
C GLY A 754 6.98 22.69 -8.39
N ALA A 755 5.71 22.97 -8.69
CA ALA A 755 5.22 24.35 -8.63
C ALA A 755 5.25 24.89 -7.20
N THR A 756 5.69 26.14 -7.04
CA THR A 756 5.44 26.88 -5.80
C THR A 756 4.03 27.46 -5.84
N THR A 757 3.25 27.26 -4.78
CA THR A 757 1.88 27.79 -4.67
C THR A 757 1.89 29.15 -3.98
N ILE A 758 1.20 30.13 -4.57
CA ILE A 758 0.85 31.39 -3.92
C ILE A 758 -0.66 31.36 -3.66
N ASP A 759 -1.03 31.28 -2.38
CA ASP A 759 -2.42 31.07 -1.94
C ASP A 759 -3.36 32.21 -2.31
N GLU A 760 -2.88 33.45 -2.31
CA GLU A 760 -3.67 34.62 -2.65
C GLU A 760 -2.88 35.57 -3.53
N VAL A 761 -3.46 35.88 -4.68
CA VAL A 761 -2.82 36.72 -5.69
C VAL A 761 -3.64 37.98 -5.91
N SER A 762 -2.94 39.10 -6.01
CA SER A 762 -3.49 40.38 -6.46
C SER A 762 -2.79 40.85 -7.74
N GLU A 763 -3.11 42.05 -8.24
CA GLU A 763 -2.44 42.62 -9.42
C GLU A 763 -0.92 42.69 -9.26
N ARG A 764 -0.41 42.92 -8.03
CA ARG A 764 1.00 42.84 -7.68
C ARG A 764 1.17 41.91 -6.48
N THR A 765 2.00 40.89 -6.62
CA THR A 765 2.17 39.87 -5.58
C THR A 765 3.66 39.55 -5.39
N PRO A 766 4.24 39.69 -4.18
CA PRO A 766 5.64 39.36 -3.94
C PRO A 766 5.98 37.92 -4.33
N LEU A 767 7.13 37.71 -4.99
CA LEU A 767 7.63 36.37 -5.27
C LEU A 767 8.33 35.78 -4.04
N PRO A 768 8.21 34.46 -3.83
CA PRO A 768 9.09 33.73 -2.93
C PRO A 768 10.56 33.94 -3.30
N GLU A 769 11.44 34.07 -2.29
CA GLU A 769 12.86 34.39 -2.48
C GLU A 769 13.57 33.44 -3.46
N GLN A 770 13.27 32.13 -3.36
CA GLN A 770 13.82 31.09 -4.24
C GLN A 770 13.45 31.21 -5.73
N LEU A 771 12.43 32.01 -6.07
CA LEU A 771 11.99 32.23 -7.45
C LEU A 771 12.51 33.55 -8.02
N VAL A 772 13.16 34.40 -7.22
CA VAL A 772 13.76 35.65 -7.68
C VAL A 772 15.06 35.33 -8.40
N GLY A 773 15.16 35.72 -9.69
CA GLY A 773 16.34 35.44 -10.51
C GLY A 773 16.47 33.97 -10.93
N ALA A 774 15.39 33.19 -10.84
CA ALA A 774 15.37 31.76 -11.17
C ALA A 774 15.21 31.47 -12.68
N GLY A 775 15.42 32.46 -13.55
CA GLY A 775 15.07 32.37 -14.97
C GLY A 775 13.56 32.42 -15.22
N ASP A 776 13.15 32.33 -16.48
CA ASP A 776 11.73 32.42 -16.87
C ASP A 776 10.82 31.53 -16.00
N LEU A 777 9.70 32.07 -15.52
CA LEU A 777 8.69 31.34 -14.75
C LEU A 777 7.45 31.09 -15.60
N THR A 778 6.92 29.88 -15.52
CA THR A 778 5.57 29.58 -16.02
C THR A 778 4.58 29.77 -14.87
N VAL A 779 3.55 30.57 -15.09
CA VAL A 779 2.59 31.03 -14.07
C VAL A 779 1.19 30.61 -14.49
N GLN A 780 0.52 29.84 -13.63
CA GLN A 780 -0.86 29.42 -13.87
C GLN A 780 -1.78 29.94 -12.77
N PHE A 781 -2.68 30.85 -13.14
CA PHE A 781 -3.75 31.32 -12.26
C PHE A 781 -4.91 30.33 -12.21
N PHE A 782 -5.44 30.09 -11.01
CA PHE A 782 -6.60 29.24 -10.80
C PHE A 782 -7.55 29.84 -9.75
N SER A 783 -8.81 29.40 -9.77
CA SER A 783 -9.76 29.79 -8.74
C SER A 783 -9.36 29.16 -7.41
N ARG A 784 -9.19 29.97 -6.36
CA ARG A 784 -8.86 29.50 -5.02
C ARG A 784 -9.99 28.64 -4.45
N ASP A 785 -9.65 27.62 -3.68
CA ASP A 785 -10.58 26.99 -2.75
C ASP A 785 -10.05 27.18 -1.34
N ARG A 786 -10.80 27.89 -0.49
CA ARG A 786 -10.36 28.20 0.89
C ARG A 786 -10.60 27.04 1.84
N PHE A 787 -11.39 26.05 1.43
CA PHE A 787 -11.83 24.93 2.28
C PHE A 787 -11.16 23.61 1.89
N THR A 788 -10.33 23.60 0.84
CA THR A 788 -9.65 22.40 0.35
C THR A 788 -8.31 22.79 -0.24
N VAL A 789 -7.28 22.00 0.06
CA VAL A 789 -5.95 22.26 -0.49
C VAL A 789 -5.88 21.75 -1.92
N LEU A 790 -5.61 22.66 -2.87
CA LEU A 790 -5.47 22.34 -4.28
C LEU A 790 -3.99 22.11 -4.60
N ARG A 791 -3.65 20.88 -5.01
CA ARG A 791 -2.28 20.52 -5.39
C ARG A 791 -1.98 20.99 -6.81
N ALA A 792 -0.77 21.49 -7.01
CA ALA A 792 -0.30 21.85 -8.34
C ALA A 792 -0.20 20.62 -9.25
N PRO A 793 -0.53 20.73 -10.54
CA PRO A 793 -0.24 19.68 -11.51
C PRO A 793 1.28 19.48 -11.64
N GLU A 794 1.70 18.31 -12.14
CA GLU A 794 3.12 18.06 -12.44
C GLU A 794 3.64 19.03 -13.51
N GLN A 795 2.83 19.26 -14.54
CA GLN A 795 3.14 20.13 -15.67
C GLN A 795 2.16 21.30 -15.73
N PRO A 796 2.62 22.50 -16.15
CA PRO A 796 1.72 23.62 -16.41
C PRO A 796 0.68 23.27 -17.47
N GLY A 797 -0.54 23.75 -17.27
CA GLY A 797 -1.63 23.66 -18.24
C GLY A 797 -1.39 24.55 -19.47
N PRO A 798 -2.16 24.35 -20.56
CA PRO A 798 -1.96 25.01 -21.84
C PRO A 798 -2.14 26.54 -21.82
N ASP A 799 -2.69 27.10 -20.74
CA ASP A 799 -2.95 28.54 -20.59
C ASP A 799 -2.04 29.22 -19.59
N ALA A 800 -1.03 28.50 -19.10
CA ALA A 800 -0.05 29.10 -18.23
C ALA A 800 0.71 30.20 -19.00
N LEU A 801 0.95 31.31 -18.31
CA LEU A 801 1.60 32.49 -18.86
C LEU A 801 3.09 32.44 -18.53
N VAL A 802 3.94 33.00 -19.38
CA VAL A 802 5.39 33.05 -19.11
C VAL A 802 5.76 34.44 -18.61
N ALA A 803 6.32 34.49 -17.41
CA ALA A 803 6.96 35.66 -16.83
C ALA A 803 8.48 35.58 -17.08
N LYS A 804 9.03 36.56 -17.79
CA LYS A 804 10.47 36.59 -18.09
C LYS A 804 11.28 37.21 -16.96
N GLN A 805 12.42 36.61 -16.64
CA GLN A 805 13.43 37.16 -15.73
C GLN A 805 14.81 36.53 -16.03
N PRO A 806 15.92 37.18 -15.66
CA PRO A 806 17.26 36.61 -15.83
C PRO A 806 17.52 35.44 -14.85
N GLY A 807 18.61 34.71 -15.11
CA GLY A 807 19.16 33.68 -14.22
C GLY A 807 18.60 32.28 -14.45
N PHE A 808 18.78 31.41 -13.47
CA PHE A 808 18.32 30.02 -13.47
C PHE A 808 18.04 29.56 -12.04
N PHE A 809 17.12 28.61 -11.91
CA PHE A 809 16.73 28.04 -10.63
C PHE A 809 17.90 27.34 -9.95
N ALA A 810 18.22 27.77 -8.73
CA ALA A 810 19.23 27.15 -7.89
C ALA A 810 18.55 26.21 -6.88
N THR A 811 19.12 25.02 -6.73
CA THR A 811 18.65 24.04 -5.74
C THR A 811 19.71 23.93 -4.64
N PRO A 812 19.52 24.58 -3.48
CA PRO A 812 20.49 24.53 -2.39
C PRO A 812 20.85 23.08 -2.01
N GLY A 813 22.14 22.79 -1.90
CA GLY A 813 22.64 21.44 -1.56
C GLY A 813 22.58 20.40 -2.69
N ARG A 814 22.16 20.77 -3.91
CA ARG A 814 22.08 19.88 -5.09
C ARG A 814 22.79 20.53 -6.29
N GLU A 815 24.11 20.45 -6.29
CA GLU A 815 24.96 21.11 -7.30
C GLU A 815 24.70 20.56 -8.72
N GLU A 816 24.48 19.26 -8.87
CA GLU A 816 24.19 18.62 -10.17
C GLU A 816 22.89 19.12 -10.80
N LEU A 817 21.82 19.28 -10.00
CA LEU A 817 20.55 19.87 -10.50
C LEU A 817 20.70 21.35 -10.84
N THR A 818 21.51 22.07 -10.06
CA THR A 818 21.82 23.47 -10.34
C THR A 818 22.59 23.59 -11.66
N GLY A 819 23.54 22.69 -11.91
CA GLY A 819 24.26 22.58 -13.19
C GLY A 819 23.34 22.23 -14.36
N LEU A 820 22.40 21.32 -14.17
CA LEU A 820 21.38 21.00 -15.17
C LEU A 820 20.47 22.21 -15.47
N ALA A 821 20.14 23.01 -14.46
CA ALA A 821 19.32 24.21 -14.65
C ALA A 821 20.06 25.29 -15.43
N ALA A 822 21.35 25.47 -15.14
CA ALA A 822 22.23 26.34 -15.92
C ALA A 822 22.35 25.88 -17.39
N PHE A 823 22.45 24.57 -17.63
CA PHE A 823 22.45 24.01 -18.98
C PHE A 823 21.15 24.32 -19.74
N PHE A 824 19.98 24.16 -19.10
CA PHE A 824 18.70 24.52 -19.73
C PHE A 824 18.52 26.02 -19.94
N ALA A 825 19.10 26.87 -19.08
CA ALA A 825 19.17 28.31 -19.29
C ALA A 825 20.14 28.70 -20.42
N GLY A 826 21.01 27.79 -20.87
CA GLY A 826 22.04 28.05 -21.88
C GLY A 826 23.31 28.69 -21.33
N GLU A 827 23.48 28.69 -20.00
CA GLU A 827 24.67 29.20 -19.28
C GLU A 827 25.77 28.14 -19.14
N ALA A 828 25.45 26.86 -19.43
CA ALA A 828 26.41 25.75 -19.50
C ALA A 828 26.33 25.01 -20.85
N GLU A 829 27.47 24.55 -21.37
CA GLU A 829 27.55 23.86 -22.68
C GLU A 829 27.29 22.35 -22.59
N GLU A 830 27.61 21.71 -21.45
CA GLU A 830 27.47 20.28 -21.23
C GLU A 830 26.50 20.00 -20.07
N PRO A 831 25.59 19.01 -20.21
CA PRO A 831 24.73 18.59 -19.10
C PRO A 831 25.54 17.74 -18.11
N PRO A 832 25.21 17.79 -16.81
CA PRO A 832 25.71 16.81 -15.86
C PRO A 832 25.17 15.40 -16.17
N ALA A 833 25.96 14.37 -15.83
CA ALA A 833 25.64 12.97 -16.11
C ALA A 833 25.76 12.11 -14.84
N SER A 834 25.20 12.60 -13.73
CA SER A 834 25.15 11.86 -12.46
C SER A 834 23.91 10.96 -12.37
N SER A 835 23.95 9.97 -11.48
CA SER A 835 22.81 9.09 -11.18
C SER A 835 21.55 9.86 -10.73
N GLU A 836 21.73 11.07 -10.19
CA GLU A 836 20.65 11.96 -9.78
C GLU A 836 19.95 12.65 -10.97
N VAL A 837 20.70 12.90 -12.05
CA VAL A 837 20.24 13.68 -13.22
C VAL A 837 19.62 12.79 -14.29
N LEU A 838 20.14 11.57 -14.47
CA LEU A 838 19.68 10.66 -15.54
C LEU A 838 18.16 10.35 -15.49
N PRO A 839 17.54 10.07 -14.32
CA PRO A 839 16.09 9.83 -14.25
C PRO A 839 15.26 11.07 -14.65
N ILE A 840 15.78 12.27 -14.36
CA ILE A 840 15.15 13.54 -14.74
C ILE A 840 15.21 13.75 -16.25
N ILE A 841 16.37 13.46 -16.88
CA ILE A 841 16.53 13.51 -18.33
C ILE A 841 15.55 12.55 -19.00
N TRP A 842 15.36 11.33 -18.47
CA TRP A 842 14.33 10.41 -18.97
C TRP A 842 12.91 10.95 -18.85
N SER A 843 12.57 11.51 -17.69
CA SER A 843 11.23 12.04 -17.40
C SER A 843 10.84 13.20 -18.35
N HIS A 844 11.83 13.93 -18.87
CA HIS A 844 11.64 15.05 -19.80
C HIS A 844 12.09 14.74 -21.23
N PHE A 845 12.46 13.49 -21.52
CA PHE A 845 12.94 13.08 -22.84
C PHE A 845 11.89 13.33 -23.92
N GLY A 846 12.30 13.99 -25.01
CA GLY A 846 11.45 14.17 -26.19
C GLY A 846 10.55 15.40 -26.20
N ALA A 847 10.64 16.29 -25.20
CA ALA A 847 9.90 17.55 -25.19
C ALA A 847 10.35 18.53 -26.31
N SER A 848 11.61 18.44 -26.75
CA SER A 848 12.18 19.19 -27.87
C SER A 848 13.26 18.38 -28.60
N GLU A 849 13.60 18.81 -29.82
CA GLU A 849 14.70 18.21 -30.60
C GLU A 849 16.05 18.31 -29.88
N ARG A 850 16.32 19.46 -29.24
CA ARG A 850 17.54 19.68 -28.45
C ARG A 850 17.63 18.71 -27.26
N GLU A 851 16.53 18.47 -26.54
CA GLU A 851 16.53 17.52 -25.42
C GLU A 851 16.76 16.08 -25.87
N ARG A 852 16.26 15.69 -27.05
CA ARG A 852 16.54 14.37 -27.63
C ARG A 852 18.02 14.19 -27.94
N ASP A 853 18.64 15.15 -28.62
CA ASP A 853 20.06 15.08 -28.98
C ASP A 853 20.97 15.08 -27.74
N VAL A 854 20.58 15.81 -26.69
CA VAL A 854 21.27 15.83 -25.40
C VAL A 854 21.18 14.48 -24.71
N ALA A 855 19.96 13.96 -24.56
CA ALA A 855 19.73 12.69 -23.90
C ALA A 855 20.39 11.53 -24.63
N GLN A 856 20.34 11.49 -25.97
CA GLN A 856 21.04 10.46 -26.76
C GLN A 856 22.54 10.46 -26.50
N ARG A 857 23.18 11.63 -26.42
CA ARG A 857 24.62 11.75 -26.10
C ARG A 857 24.93 11.29 -24.69
N VAL A 858 24.12 11.70 -23.71
CA VAL A 858 24.30 11.33 -22.30
C VAL A 858 24.10 9.83 -22.11
N PHE A 859 23.04 9.25 -22.68
CA PHE A 859 22.76 7.82 -22.56
C PHE A 859 23.79 6.94 -23.29
N ALA A 860 24.37 7.42 -24.39
CA ALA A 860 25.44 6.70 -25.08
C ALA A 860 26.77 6.68 -24.30
N ALA A 861 26.99 7.66 -23.41
CA ALA A 861 28.21 7.73 -22.60
C ALA A 861 28.27 6.64 -21.52
N ASP A 862 27.13 6.36 -20.89
CA ASP A 862 26.96 5.25 -19.95
C ASP A 862 25.59 4.57 -20.15
N PRO A 863 25.51 3.60 -21.09
CA PRO A 863 24.27 2.91 -21.42
C PRO A 863 23.64 2.16 -20.25
N THR A 864 24.47 1.61 -19.35
CA THR A 864 24.01 0.82 -18.22
C THR A 864 23.38 1.74 -17.17
N ALA A 865 24.05 2.83 -16.80
CA ALA A 865 23.49 3.81 -15.88
C ALA A 865 22.22 4.45 -16.44
N ALA A 866 22.17 4.73 -17.75
CA ALA A 866 20.97 5.22 -18.41
C ALA A 866 19.80 4.21 -18.35
N LEU A 867 20.07 2.92 -18.55
CA LEU A 867 19.04 1.88 -18.45
C LEU A 867 18.50 1.75 -17.01
N VAL A 868 19.37 1.75 -16.01
CA VAL A 868 18.96 1.70 -14.60
C VAL A 868 18.15 2.95 -14.22
N ALA A 869 18.60 4.14 -14.64
CA ALA A 869 17.91 5.39 -14.38
C ALA A 869 16.53 5.50 -15.04
N LEU A 870 16.22 4.69 -16.05
CA LEU A 870 14.89 4.62 -16.65
C LEU A 870 13.87 4.05 -15.66
N ALA A 871 14.27 3.08 -14.83
CA ALA A 871 13.41 2.50 -13.79
C ALA A 871 13.01 3.53 -12.72
N ASP A 872 13.94 4.43 -12.38
CA ASP A 872 13.72 5.53 -11.41
C ASP A 872 13.09 6.78 -12.05
N SER A 873 12.73 6.76 -13.33
CA SER A 873 12.14 7.92 -13.99
C SER A 873 10.62 8.01 -13.74
N LEU A 874 10.03 9.16 -14.11
CA LEU A 874 8.57 9.34 -14.16
C LEU A 874 7.97 8.85 -15.50
N VAL A 875 8.75 8.17 -16.33
CA VAL A 875 8.23 7.55 -17.55
C VAL A 875 7.33 6.37 -17.16
N PRO A 876 6.04 6.36 -17.56
CA PRO A 876 5.14 5.25 -17.27
C PRO A 876 5.71 3.92 -17.77
N ALA A 877 5.54 2.83 -17.00
CA ALA A 877 6.17 1.52 -17.31
C ALA A 877 5.88 1.05 -18.73
N ASN A 878 4.62 1.18 -19.16
CA ASN A 878 4.18 0.77 -20.49
C ASN A 878 4.80 1.61 -21.63
N LYS A 879 5.40 2.76 -21.32
CA LYS A 879 6.10 3.63 -22.28
C LYS A 879 7.62 3.53 -22.20
N GLN A 880 8.16 2.94 -21.13
CA GLN A 880 9.62 2.80 -20.95
C GLN A 880 10.29 2.06 -22.12
N PRO A 881 9.76 0.93 -22.64
CA PRO A 881 10.39 0.23 -23.76
C PRO A 881 10.40 1.08 -25.03
N GLY A 882 9.32 1.81 -25.30
CA GLY A 882 9.25 2.78 -26.39
C GLY A 882 10.31 3.88 -26.25
N ARG A 883 10.47 4.45 -25.05
CA ARG A 883 11.52 5.45 -24.77
C ARG A 883 12.94 4.92 -24.96
N MET A 884 13.22 3.69 -24.52
CA MET A 884 14.50 3.01 -24.73
C MET A 884 14.81 2.82 -26.23
N ILE A 885 13.80 2.49 -27.04
CA ILE A 885 13.93 2.34 -28.49
C ILE A 885 14.15 3.71 -29.15
N GLN A 886 13.35 4.71 -28.80
CA GLN A 886 13.39 6.04 -29.39
C GLN A 886 14.70 6.80 -29.07
N SER A 887 15.31 6.54 -27.90
CA SER A 887 16.61 7.10 -27.55
C SER A 887 17.79 6.37 -28.21
N GLY A 888 17.56 5.24 -28.87
CA GLY A 888 18.62 4.41 -29.45
C GLY A 888 19.39 3.57 -28.41
N LEU A 889 19.06 3.66 -27.12
CA LEU A 889 19.73 2.93 -26.05
C LEU A 889 19.71 1.41 -26.26
N VAL A 890 18.65 0.89 -26.90
CA VAL A 890 18.50 -0.53 -27.26
C VAL A 890 19.65 -1.09 -28.11
N GLN A 891 20.40 -0.22 -28.80
CA GLN A 891 21.51 -0.58 -29.68
C GLN A 891 22.88 -0.64 -28.98
N PHE A 892 22.95 -0.43 -27.66
CA PHE A 892 24.18 -0.46 -26.85
C PHE A 892 24.25 -1.71 -25.96
N PRO A 893 25.45 -2.25 -25.70
CA PRO A 893 25.64 -3.30 -24.71
C PRO A 893 25.41 -2.75 -23.29
N PHE A 894 24.98 -3.61 -22.38
CA PHE A 894 24.82 -3.29 -20.96
C PHE A 894 25.82 -4.09 -20.13
N GLY A 895 26.19 -3.55 -18.97
CA GLY A 895 27.13 -4.15 -18.02
C GLY A 895 26.51 -4.36 -16.64
N ALA A 896 27.35 -4.73 -15.68
CA ALA A 896 26.93 -4.83 -14.28
C ALA A 896 26.66 -3.43 -13.69
N ALA A 897 25.56 -3.30 -12.93
CA ALA A 897 25.23 -2.09 -12.17
C ALA A 897 24.43 -2.42 -10.91
N GLU A 898 24.58 -1.55 -9.90
CA GLU A 898 23.64 -1.50 -8.78
C GLU A 898 22.28 -1.02 -9.29
N ARG A 899 21.21 -1.54 -8.69
CA ARG A 899 19.83 -1.31 -9.13
C ARG A 899 18.95 -0.86 -7.96
N PRO A 900 17.93 -0.02 -8.21
CA PRO A 900 16.88 0.28 -7.26
C PRO A 900 16.14 -0.99 -6.83
N ALA A 901 15.63 -0.99 -5.60
CA ALA A 901 14.97 -2.15 -5.00
C ALA A 901 13.77 -2.67 -5.83
N GLU A 902 12.92 -1.78 -6.35
CA GLU A 902 11.83 -2.14 -7.28
C GLU A 902 12.17 -1.64 -8.68
N THR A 903 12.87 -2.49 -9.43
CA THR A 903 13.13 -2.31 -10.86
C THR A 903 12.21 -3.22 -11.64
N SER A 904 11.67 -2.77 -12.78
CA SER A 904 10.88 -3.67 -13.64
C SER A 904 11.68 -4.91 -14.05
N ASP A 905 11.03 -6.08 -14.03
CA ASP A 905 11.70 -7.37 -14.24
C ASP A 905 12.52 -7.43 -15.55
N TRP A 906 12.07 -6.74 -16.61
CA TRP A 906 12.79 -6.72 -17.88
C TRP A 906 14.07 -5.87 -17.84
N ILE A 907 14.07 -4.72 -17.15
CA ILE A 907 15.28 -3.91 -16.93
C ILE A 907 16.25 -4.70 -16.05
N ALA A 908 15.73 -5.27 -14.96
CA ALA A 908 16.48 -6.11 -14.05
C ALA A 908 17.16 -7.27 -14.78
N SER A 909 16.41 -7.94 -15.67
CA SER A 909 16.92 -9.03 -16.52
C SER A 909 18.01 -8.56 -17.48
N LEU A 910 17.85 -7.42 -18.16
CA LEU A 910 18.86 -6.90 -19.08
C LEU A 910 20.18 -6.52 -18.40
N VAL A 911 20.13 -5.94 -17.18
CA VAL A 911 21.33 -5.63 -16.39
C VAL A 911 22.05 -6.91 -15.96
N VAL A 912 21.30 -7.91 -15.47
CA VAL A 912 21.89 -9.21 -15.08
C VAL A 912 22.46 -9.94 -16.29
N LEU A 913 21.79 -9.90 -17.44
CA LEU A 913 22.32 -10.44 -18.70
C LEU A 913 23.59 -9.69 -19.14
N GLY A 914 23.65 -8.38 -18.97
CA GLY A 914 24.86 -7.59 -19.18
C GLY A 914 26.03 -8.06 -18.31
N ALA A 915 25.80 -8.24 -17.01
CA ALA A 915 26.79 -8.79 -16.09
C ALA A 915 27.24 -10.21 -16.46
N ILE A 916 26.32 -11.06 -16.93
CA ILE A 916 26.66 -12.39 -17.47
C ILE A 916 27.54 -12.27 -18.72
N GLY A 917 27.23 -11.33 -19.62
CA GLY A 917 28.04 -11.07 -20.81
C GLY A 917 29.46 -10.63 -20.48
N GLU A 918 29.62 -9.71 -19.53
CA GLU A 918 30.93 -9.29 -19.02
C GLU A 918 31.70 -10.46 -18.40
N GLU A 919 31.03 -11.34 -17.64
CA GLU A 919 31.65 -12.51 -17.03
C GLU A 919 32.09 -13.54 -18.09
N ILE A 920 31.29 -13.74 -19.14
CA ILE A 920 31.66 -14.60 -20.29
C ILE A 920 32.90 -14.05 -20.99
N ASP A 921 33.02 -12.73 -21.13
CA ASP A 921 34.13 -12.09 -21.84
C ASP A 921 35.44 -12.05 -21.04
N ASN A 922 35.39 -12.21 -19.71
CA ASN A 922 36.51 -11.96 -18.79
C ASN A 922 37.05 -13.22 -18.06
N ASP A 923 37.04 -14.40 -18.71
CA ASP A 923 37.40 -15.71 -18.13
C ASP A 923 36.48 -16.09 -16.93
N PRO A 924 35.39 -16.84 -17.18
CA PRO A 924 34.26 -16.91 -16.27
C PRO A 924 34.56 -17.64 -14.96
N ASP A 925 34.29 -16.99 -13.82
CA ASP A 925 34.23 -17.67 -12.51
C ASP A 925 32.92 -18.49 -12.41
N PRO A 926 32.99 -19.83 -12.28
CA PRO A 926 31.80 -20.67 -12.18
C PRO A 926 30.94 -20.38 -10.95
N ALA A 927 31.48 -19.80 -9.87
CA ALA A 927 30.71 -19.42 -8.69
C ALA A 927 29.89 -18.16 -8.96
N ARG A 928 30.53 -17.10 -9.48
CA ARG A 928 29.86 -15.86 -9.87
C ARG A 928 28.82 -16.07 -10.98
N LEU A 929 29.13 -16.84 -12.01
CA LEU A 929 28.18 -17.16 -13.07
C LEU A 929 26.94 -17.91 -12.55
N ARG A 930 27.12 -18.82 -11.58
CA ARG A 930 25.99 -19.50 -10.91
C ARG A 930 25.13 -18.52 -10.11
N ALA A 931 25.75 -17.57 -9.41
CA ALA A 931 25.03 -16.53 -8.68
C ALA A 931 24.21 -15.64 -9.63
N LEU A 932 24.82 -15.17 -10.73
CA LEU A 932 24.13 -14.38 -11.76
C LEU A 932 23.00 -15.17 -12.46
N MET A 933 23.18 -16.46 -12.73
CA MET A 933 22.11 -17.32 -13.25
C MET A 933 20.96 -17.49 -12.26
N ALA A 934 21.24 -17.57 -10.96
CA ALA A 934 20.21 -17.64 -9.93
C ALA A 934 19.44 -16.30 -9.83
N GLU A 935 20.14 -15.17 -9.95
CA GLU A 935 19.53 -13.85 -9.99
C GLU A 935 18.65 -13.67 -11.25
N ALA A 936 19.14 -14.07 -12.42
CA ALA A 936 18.37 -14.06 -13.67
C ALA A 936 17.09 -14.90 -13.58
N ARG A 937 17.15 -16.06 -12.89
CA ARG A 937 15.98 -16.90 -12.60
C ARG A 937 14.96 -16.18 -11.72
N GLY A 938 15.43 -15.42 -10.73
CA GLY A 938 14.58 -14.67 -9.80
C GLY A 938 13.72 -13.61 -10.51
N HIS A 939 14.32 -12.86 -11.43
CA HIS A 939 13.63 -11.81 -12.19
C HIS A 939 12.80 -12.35 -13.35
N ALA A 940 13.37 -13.26 -14.15
CA ALA A 940 12.82 -13.52 -15.47
C ALA A 940 12.08 -14.85 -15.62
N GLY A 941 12.36 -15.87 -14.83
CA GLY A 941 11.93 -17.24 -15.16
C GLY A 941 13.04 -18.26 -15.19
N GLN A 942 12.69 -19.52 -14.90
CA GLN A 942 13.52 -20.67 -15.25
C GLN A 942 13.79 -20.75 -16.77
N GLN A 943 12.83 -20.33 -17.60
CA GLN A 943 12.97 -20.33 -19.06
C GLN A 943 14.13 -19.46 -19.54
N LEU A 944 14.42 -18.33 -18.89
CA LEU A 944 15.57 -17.49 -19.26
C LEU A 944 16.90 -18.24 -19.10
N VAL A 945 17.06 -18.97 -17.99
CA VAL A 945 18.25 -19.78 -17.72
C VAL A 945 18.37 -20.91 -18.73
N ASP A 946 17.25 -21.51 -19.13
CA ASP A 946 17.24 -22.58 -20.14
C ASP A 946 17.63 -22.05 -21.53
N ILE A 947 17.22 -20.81 -21.89
CA ILE A 947 17.66 -20.13 -23.12
C ILE A 947 19.17 -19.90 -23.09
N LEU A 948 19.71 -19.37 -21.99
CA LEU A 948 21.16 -19.14 -21.83
C LEU A 948 21.97 -20.44 -21.99
N ARG A 949 21.43 -21.58 -21.54
CA ARG A 949 22.09 -22.89 -21.62
C ARG A 949 21.99 -23.55 -22.99
N THR A 950 20.83 -23.42 -23.64
CA THR A 950 20.52 -24.20 -24.85
C THR A 950 20.65 -23.40 -26.14
N GLY A 951 20.67 -22.06 -26.05
CA GLY A 951 20.57 -21.17 -27.20
C GLY A 951 19.24 -21.28 -27.94
N GLN A 952 18.19 -21.79 -27.28
CA GLN A 952 16.86 -21.99 -27.86
C GLN A 952 15.77 -21.44 -26.94
N ASP A 953 14.91 -20.59 -27.50
CA ASP A 953 13.69 -20.13 -26.82
C ASP A 953 12.48 -20.96 -27.28
N ARG A 954 12.08 -21.93 -26.44
CA ARG A 954 10.93 -22.80 -26.69
C ARG A 954 9.61 -22.06 -26.63
N THR A 955 9.56 -20.98 -25.86
CA THR A 955 8.33 -20.22 -25.66
C THR A 955 7.90 -19.48 -26.94
N LEU A 956 8.80 -19.33 -27.94
CA LEU A 956 8.47 -18.79 -29.28
C LEU A 956 7.50 -19.68 -30.05
N ASP A 957 7.46 -20.98 -29.72
CA ASP A 957 6.58 -21.95 -30.36
C ASP A 957 5.20 -22.02 -29.69
N THR A 958 5.16 -21.88 -28.36
CA THR A 958 3.96 -21.99 -27.51
C THR A 958 3.17 -20.68 -27.43
N ALA A 959 3.85 -19.53 -27.31
CA ALA A 959 3.23 -18.21 -27.28
C ALA A 959 3.34 -17.51 -28.64
N CYS A 960 2.41 -17.83 -29.55
CA CYS A 960 2.37 -17.27 -30.90
C CYS A 960 0.94 -16.99 -31.37
N VAL A 961 0.82 -16.13 -32.39
CA VAL A 961 -0.42 -15.98 -33.18
C VAL A 961 -0.36 -16.99 -34.31
N ASP A 962 -1.43 -17.77 -34.48
CA ASP A 962 -1.56 -18.76 -35.55
C ASP A 962 -2.85 -18.55 -36.37
N ALA A 963 -3.05 -19.39 -37.40
CA ALA A 963 -4.25 -19.33 -38.22
C ALA A 963 -5.55 -19.59 -37.44
N SER A 964 -5.51 -20.24 -36.28
CA SER A 964 -6.70 -20.43 -35.44
C SER A 964 -7.07 -19.14 -34.69
N THR A 965 -6.08 -18.43 -34.17
CA THR A 965 -6.20 -17.14 -33.49
C THR A 965 -6.76 -16.07 -34.43
N VAL A 966 -6.28 -16.01 -35.68
CA VAL A 966 -6.81 -15.09 -36.69
C VAL A 966 -8.27 -15.43 -37.05
N ARG A 967 -8.60 -16.72 -37.19
CA ARG A 967 -10.00 -17.15 -37.41
C ARG A 967 -10.92 -16.72 -36.27
N ILE A 968 -10.45 -16.79 -35.03
CA ILE A 968 -11.18 -16.30 -33.85
C ILE A 968 -11.42 -14.78 -33.93
N ALA A 969 -10.46 -13.99 -34.42
CA ALA A 969 -10.60 -12.54 -34.57
C ALA A 969 -11.77 -12.15 -35.49
N HIS A 970 -12.14 -13.04 -36.43
CA HIS A 970 -13.25 -12.87 -37.37
C HIS A 970 -14.58 -13.49 -36.89
N MET A 971 -14.61 -14.11 -35.70
CA MET A 971 -15.84 -14.65 -35.09
C MET A 971 -16.74 -13.53 -34.53
N ASN A 972 -18.00 -13.87 -34.20
CA ASN A 972 -18.94 -12.90 -33.62
C ASN A 972 -18.58 -12.54 -32.17
N GLN A 973 -19.09 -11.40 -31.68
CA GLN A 973 -18.72 -10.81 -30.39
C GLN A 973 -19.01 -11.73 -29.18
N ALA A 974 -20.07 -12.55 -29.24
CA ALA A 974 -20.41 -13.48 -28.16
C ALA A 974 -19.39 -14.64 -28.03
N GLN A 975 -18.82 -15.10 -29.15
CA GLN A 975 -17.77 -16.13 -29.14
C GLN A 975 -16.42 -15.56 -28.70
N GLN A 976 -16.13 -14.30 -29.04
CA GLN A 976 -14.93 -13.60 -28.55
C GLN A 976 -14.98 -13.40 -27.03
N GLN A 977 -16.15 -13.05 -26.47
CA GLN A 977 -16.35 -12.92 -25.01
C GLN A 977 -16.08 -14.21 -24.22
N LEU A 978 -16.38 -15.38 -24.79
CA LEU A 978 -16.07 -16.67 -24.14
C LEU A 978 -14.55 -16.90 -24.02
N ILE A 979 -13.78 -16.39 -24.99
CA ILE A 979 -12.32 -16.49 -24.99
C ILE A 979 -11.73 -15.47 -24.02
N ASP A 980 -12.26 -14.25 -23.98
CA ASP A 980 -11.91 -13.26 -22.95
C ASP A 980 -12.11 -13.82 -21.54
N MET A 981 -13.21 -14.56 -21.30
CA MET A 981 -13.49 -15.24 -20.03
C MET A 981 -12.51 -16.40 -19.72
N PHE A 982 -11.93 -17.03 -20.73
CA PHE A 982 -10.90 -18.06 -20.54
C PHE A 982 -9.56 -17.44 -20.14
N PHE A 983 -9.18 -16.32 -20.76
CA PHE A 983 -7.92 -15.63 -20.47
C PHE A 983 -7.97 -14.77 -19.20
N SER A 984 -9.15 -14.25 -18.82
CA SER A 984 -9.32 -13.55 -17.54
C SER A 984 -9.01 -14.46 -16.34
N ARG A 985 -9.15 -15.78 -16.49
CA ARG A 985 -8.72 -16.77 -15.47
C ARG A 985 -7.19 -16.92 -15.37
N ALA A 986 -6.46 -16.58 -16.43
CA ALA A 986 -5.00 -16.58 -16.46
C ALA A 986 -4.39 -15.23 -16.02
N GLU A 987 -5.15 -14.13 -16.04
CA GLU A 987 -4.73 -12.78 -15.58
C GLU A 987 -4.71 -12.63 -14.03
N ILE A 988 -4.99 -13.70 -13.28
CA ILE A 988 -5.33 -13.60 -11.85
C ILE A 988 -4.10 -13.33 -10.96
N VAL A 989 -2.89 -13.70 -11.40
CA VAL A 989 -1.60 -13.43 -10.70
C VAL A 989 -0.50 -13.15 -11.73
N PRO A 990 0.25 -12.04 -11.64
CA PRO A 990 1.41 -11.80 -12.52
C PRO A 990 2.48 -12.89 -12.35
N GLY A 991 2.80 -13.62 -13.43
CA GLY A 991 3.92 -14.56 -13.50
C GLY A 991 5.25 -13.89 -13.88
N GLN A 992 6.36 -14.63 -13.88
CA GLN A 992 7.65 -14.09 -14.33
C GLN A 992 7.64 -13.85 -15.86
N ILE A 993 8.40 -12.86 -16.35
CA ILE A 993 8.28 -12.37 -17.75
C ILE A 993 8.51 -13.44 -18.83
N MET A 994 9.35 -14.45 -18.57
CA MET A 994 9.67 -15.52 -19.52
C MET A 994 8.83 -16.80 -19.30
N GLU A 995 7.88 -16.82 -18.37
CA GLU A 995 6.97 -17.96 -18.23
C GLU A 995 6.00 -18.06 -19.41
N ASP A 996 5.61 -19.28 -19.78
CA ASP A 996 4.73 -19.54 -20.92
C ASP A 996 3.39 -18.80 -20.82
N SER A 997 2.82 -18.69 -19.61
CA SER A 997 1.57 -17.97 -19.34
C SER A 997 1.71 -16.46 -19.56
N SER A 998 2.77 -15.84 -19.03
CA SER A 998 3.07 -14.41 -19.21
C SER A 998 3.31 -14.06 -20.68
N ARG A 999 4.11 -14.89 -21.36
CA ARG A 999 4.40 -14.82 -22.79
C ARG A 999 3.13 -14.92 -23.64
N LEU A 1000 2.22 -15.85 -23.30
CA LEU A 1000 0.95 -16.01 -23.98
C LEU A 1000 0.03 -14.80 -23.77
N MET A 1001 0.02 -14.24 -22.56
CA MET A 1001 -0.75 -13.05 -22.23
C MET A 1001 -0.29 -11.82 -23.02
N ALA A 1002 1.02 -11.64 -23.19
CA ALA A 1002 1.58 -10.59 -24.04
C ALA A 1002 1.12 -10.70 -25.51
N VAL A 1003 1.01 -11.92 -26.03
CA VAL A 1003 0.45 -12.17 -27.37
C VAL A 1003 -1.05 -11.90 -27.41
N PHE A 1004 -1.78 -12.24 -26.34
CA PHE A 1004 -3.21 -11.97 -26.24
C PHE A 1004 -3.53 -10.47 -26.15
N GLU A 1005 -2.66 -9.67 -25.52
CA GLU A 1005 -2.77 -8.21 -25.56
C GLU A 1005 -2.71 -7.68 -27.01
N ALA A 1006 -1.83 -8.24 -27.84
CA ALA A 1006 -1.80 -7.91 -29.27
C ALA A 1006 -3.13 -8.24 -29.98
N PHE A 1007 -3.77 -9.36 -29.62
CA PHE A 1007 -5.11 -9.68 -30.13
C PHE A 1007 -6.17 -8.65 -29.68
N LYS A 1008 -6.12 -8.19 -28.42
CA LYS A 1008 -7.02 -7.14 -27.89
C LYS A 1008 -6.80 -5.80 -28.60
N ARG A 1009 -5.55 -5.46 -28.96
CA ARG A 1009 -5.13 -4.19 -29.61
C ARG A 1009 -5.10 -4.25 -31.15
N ARG A 1010 -5.64 -5.31 -31.76
CA ARG A 1010 -5.53 -5.59 -33.21
C ARG A 1010 -5.89 -4.43 -34.14
N SER A 1011 -6.91 -3.63 -33.82
CA SER A 1011 -7.31 -2.48 -34.65
C SER A 1011 -6.26 -1.38 -34.67
N GLU A 1012 -5.67 -1.07 -33.52
CA GLU A 1012 -4.58 -0.11 -33.36
C GLU A 1012 -3.31 -0.62 -34.04
N LEU A 1013 -3.01 -1.92 -33.89
CA LEU A 1013 -1.86 -2.57 -34.52
C LEU A 1013 -1.99 -2.64 -36.05
N ASN A 1014 -3.17 -2.92 -36.60
CA ASN A 1014 -3.40 -2.88 -38.04
C ASN A 1014 -3.06 -1.50 -38.62
N ALA A 1015 -3.55 -0.44 -37.96
CA ALA A 1015 -3.24 0.92 -38.36
C ALA A 1015 -1.73 1.20 -38.30
N LEU A 1016 -1.06 0.80 -37.22
CA LEU A 1016 0.38 1.00 -37.04
C LEU A 1016 1.21 0.25 -38.09
N VAL A 1017 0.99 -1.06 -38.25
CA VAL A 1017 1.75 -1.93 -39.15
C VAL A 1017 1.56 -1.50 -40.62
N ALA A 1018 0.35 -1.08 -40.99
CA ALA A 1018 0.04 -0.62 -42.35
C ALA A 1018 0.53 0.81 -42.65
N THR A 1019 0.43 1.73 -41.68
CA THR A 1019 0.70 3.17 -41.90
C THR A 1019 2.18 3.52 -41.75
N GLU A 1020 2.88 2.92 -40.78
CA GLU A 1020 4.31 3.19 -40.51
C GLU A 1020 5.26 2.29 -41.32
N GLY A 1021 4.73 1.42 -42.18
CA GLY A 1021 5.53 0.66 -43.14
C GLY A 1021 6.57 -0.30 -42.54
N LEU A 1022 6.36 -0.78 -41.31
CA LEU A 1022 7.30 -1.59 -40.52
C LEU A 1022 7.74 -2.90 -41.19
N ILE A 1023 6.92 -3.44 -42.10
CA ILE A 1023 7.18 -4.71 -42.78
C ILE A 1023 8.43 -4.66 -43.67
N LYS A 1024 8.63 -3.58 -44.43
CA LYS A 1024 9.76 -3.47 -45.35
C LYS A 1024 11.12 -3.42 -44.61
N PRO A 1025 11.29 -2.63 -43.54
CA PRO A 1025 12.42 -2.74 -42.63
C PRO A 1025 12.64 -4.16 -42.12
N VAL A 1026 11.60 -4.83 -41.60
CA VAL A 1026 11.69 -6.20 -41.06
C VAL A 1026 12.20 -7.20 -42.09
N VAL A 1027 11.69 -7.18 -43.32
CA VAL A 1027 12.18 -8.07 -44.40
C VAL A 1027 13.65 -7.81 -44.73
N SER A 1028 14.07 -6.53 -44.72
CA SER A 1028 15.48 -6.17 -44.93
C SER A 1028 16.37 -6.69 -43.80
N LEU A 1029 15.95 -6.54 -42.56
CA LEU A 1029 16.70 -6.98 -41.37
C LEU A 1029 16.75 -8.51 -41.27
N LEU A 1030 15.67 -9.23 -41.60
CA LEU A 1030 15.67 -10.71 -41.68
C LEU A 1030 16.74 -11.24 -42.65
N ARG A 1031 16.94 -10.57 -43.80
CA ARG A 1031 18.01 -10.93 -44.74
C ARG A 1031 19.41 -10.68 -44.16
N ALA A 1032 19.57 -9.60 -43.40
CA ALA A 1032 20.81 -9.28 -42.70
C ALA A 1032 21.11 -10.31 -41.60
N LEU A 1033 20.10 -10.66 -40.77
CA LEU A 1033 20.18 -11.72 -39.75
C LEU A 1033 20.63 -13.05 -40.37
N ARG A 1034 20.00 -13.48 -41.47
CA ARG A 1034 20.37 -14.72 -42.17
C ARG A 1034 21.83 -14.74 -42.62
N LYS A 1035 22.36 -13.60 -43.04
CA LYS A 1035 23.76 -13.46 -43.49
C LYS A 1035 24.72 -13.46 -42.30
N ALA A 1036 24.34 -12.86 -41.17
CA ALA A 1036 25.18 -12.70 -39.99
C ALA A 1036 25.23 -13.95 -39.10
N ASN A 1037 24.08 -14.56 -38.80
CA ASN A 1037 24.01 -15.76 -37.95
C ASN A 1037 22.79 -16.64 -38.27
N ARG A 1038 23.04 -17.89 -38.67
CA ARG A 1038 21.96 -18.83 -39.07
C ARG A 1038 21.11 -19.30 -37.89
N ALA A 1039 21.66 -19.45 -36.69
CA ALA A 1039 20.91 -19.89 -35.51
C ALA A 1039 19.91 -18.82 -35.04
N LEU A 1040 20.36 -17.55 -34.94
CA LEU A 1040 19.48 -16.43 -34.60
C LEU A 1040 18.41 -16.16 -35.67
N TYR A 1041 18.75 -16.36 -36.95
CA TYR A 1041 17.75 -16.34 -38.04
C TYR A 1041 16.68 -17.44 -37.87
N SER A 1042 17.07 -18.66 -37.47
CA SER A 1042 16.11 -19.73 -37.20
C SER A 1042 15.17 -19.37 -36.05
N ALA A 1043 15.68 -18.78 -34.96
CA ALA A 1043 14.86 -18.31 -33.84
C ALA A 1043 13.83 -17.24 -34.28
N ALA A 1044 14.26 -16.23 -35.04
CA ALA A 1044 13.38 -15.19 -35.58
C ALA A 1044 12.27 -15.77 -36.48
N ARG A 1045 12.54 -16.90 -37.15
CA ARG A 1045 11.62 -17.51 -38.11
C ARG A 1045 10.52 -18.35 -37.46
N ILE A 1046 10.69 -18.82 -36.22
CA ILE A 1046 9.69 -19.69 -35.54
C ILE A 1046 8.29 -19.06 -35.58
N ARG A 1047 8.15 -17.80 -35.16
CA ARG A 1047 6.86 -17.09 -35.19
C ARG A 1047 6.33 -16.83 -36.60
N PHE A 1048 7.21 -16.67 -37.58
CA PHE A 1048 6.81 -16.51 -38.98
C PHE A 1048 6.27 -17.81 -39.57
N ASP A 1049 6.82 -18.97 -39.19
CA ASP A 1049 6.31 -20.27 -39.65
C ASP A 1049 4.95 -20.63 -38.99
N LYS A 1050 4.60 -20.05 -37.83
CA LYS A 1050 3.30 -20.27 -37.15
C LYS A 1050 2.11 -19.57 -37.80
N ILE A 1051 2.36 -18.47 -38.51
CA ILE A 1051 1.34 -17.74 -39.27
C ILE A 1051 1.19 -18.28 -40.71
N ASP A 1052 1.79 -19.44 -41.03
CA ASP A 1052 1.62 -20.09 -42.32
C ASP A 1052 0.13 -20.40 -42.58
N GLY A 1053 -0.37 -19.95 -43.73
CA GLY A 1053 -1.80 -20.01 -44.07
C GLY A 1053 -2.66 -18.82 -43.62
N VAL A 1054 -2.09 -17.77 -43.02
CA VAL A 1054 -2.76 -16.47 -42.79
C VAL A 1054 -2.48 -15.53 -43.98
N ASP A 1055 -3.52 -14.91 -44.53
CA ASP A 1055 -3.35 -13.84 -45.53
C ASP A 1055 -2.98 -12.53 -44.84
N THR A 1056 -1.68 -12.30 -44.65
CA THR A 1056 -1.15 -11.09 -44.03
C THR A 1056 -1.07 -9.88 -44.98
N GLU A 1057 -1.42 -10.05 -46.26
CA GLU A 1057 -1.57 -8.93 -47.21
C GLU A 1057 -2.95 -8.26 -47.05
N ASP A 1058 -3.91 -8.95 -46.42
CA ASP A 1058 -5.17 -8.37 -45.97
C ASP A 1058 -4.91 -7.39 -44.81
N PRO A 1059 -5.28 -6.10 -44.95
CA PRO A 1059 -5.11 -5.09 -43.90
C PRO A 1059 -5.77 -5.47 -42.57
N ASP A 1060 -6.82 -6.29 -42.58
CA ASP A 1060 -7.50 -6.72 -41.36
C ASP A 1060 -6.71 -7.76 -40.56
N ASN A 1061 -5.72 -8.42 -41.18
CA ASN A 1061 -4.88 -9.45 -40.56
C ASN A 1061 -3.43 -9.00 -40.28
N ALA A 1062 -3.05 -7.77 -40.65
CA ALA A 1062 -1.68 -7.27 -40.55
C ALA A 1062 -1.13 -7.30 -39.11
N TRP A 1063 -1.99 -7.11 -38.10
CA TRP A 1063 -1.65 -7.19 -36.68
C TRP A 1063 -1.02 -8.53 -36.26
N ALA A 1064 -1.31 -9.63 -36.97
CA ALA A 1064 -0.74 -10.94 -36.70
C ALA A 1064 0.79 -10.98 -36.89
N LEU A 1065 1.35 -10.01 -37.63
CA LEU A 1065 2.79 -9.86 -37.81
C LEU A 1065 3.48 -9.15 -36.65
N ALA A 1066 2.75 -8.53 -35.71
CA ALA A 1066 3.35 -7.77 -34.60
C ALA A 1066 4.38 -8.58 -33.78
N PRO A 1067 4.11 -9.85 -33.38
CA PRO A 1067 5.11 -10.68 -32.70
C PRO A 1067 6.34 -11.02 -33.54
N VAL A 1068 6.22 -11.06 -34.87
CA VAL A 1068 7.35 -11.27 -35.78
C VAL A 1068 8.19 -9.99 -35.87
N VAL A 1069 7.53 -8.85 -36.06
CA VAL A 1069 8.15 -7.53 -36.16
C VAL A 1069 8.98 -7.23 -34.90
N SER A 1070 8.39 -7.44 -33.72
CA SER A 1070 9.04 -7.25 -32.42
C SER A 1070 10.33 -8.07 -32.28
N MET A 1071 10.27 -9.39 -32.47
CA MET A 1071 11.42 -10.29 -32.33
C MET A 1071 12.55 -9.98 -33.33
N VAL A 1072 12.22 -9.64 -34.58
CA VAL A 1072 13.24 -9.29 -35.58
C VAL A 1072 13.97 -8.01 -35.21
N PHE A 1073 13.25 -6.98 -34.76
CA PHE A 1073 13.87 -5.74 -34.30
C PHE A 1073 14.73 -5.95 -33.05
N ALA A 1074 14.23 -6.70 -32.06
CA ALA A 1074 14.97 -7.04 -30.85
C ALA A 1074 16.30 -7.76 -31.18
N LEU A 1075 16.26 -8.86 -31.95
CA LEU A 1075 17.46 -9.60 -32.35
C LEU A 1075 18.45 -8.73 -33.12
N THR A 1076 17.97 -7.91 -34.05
CA THR A 1076 18.86 -7.07 -34.87
C THR A 1076 19.52 -5.98 -34.02
N ALA A 1077 18.77 -5.31 -33.14
CA ALA A 1077 19.29 -4.26 -32.27
C ALA A 1077 20.33 -4.81 -31.29
N ARG A 1078 20.04 -5.95 -30.66
CA ARG A 1078 20.98 -6.59 -29.74
C ARG A 1078 22.19 -7.18 -30.48
N MET A 1079 22.05 -7.71 -31.70
CA MET A 1079 23.20 -8.12 -32.52
C MET A 1079 24.11 -6.94 -32.88
N HIS A 1080 23.54 -5.75 -33.12
CA HIS A 1080 24.31 -4.54 -33.31
C HIS A 1080 25.06 -4.12 -32.04
N ALA A 1081 24.38 -4.16 -30.88
CA ALA A 1081 24.98 -3.87 -29.57
C ALA A 1081 26.23 -4.71 -29.28
N HIS A 1082 26.20 -5.99 -29.67
CA HIS A 1082 27.31 -6.94 -29.49
C HIS A 1082 28.27 -7.01 -30.69
N GLY A 1083 28.21 -6.07 -31.64
CA GLY A 1083 29.12 -6.00 -32.78
C GLY A 1083 28.98 -7.13 -33.81
N MET A 1084 27.93 -7.95 -33.73
CA MET A 1084 27.64 -9.04 -34.67
C MET A 1084 26.98 -8.56 -35.98
N LEU A 1085 26.50 -7.32 -36.00
CA LEU A 1085 25.89 -6.65 -37.14
C LEU A 1085 26.38 -5.19 -37.19
N GLY A 1086 26.78 -4.69 -38.36
CA GLY A 1086 27.27 -3.31 -38.53
C GLY A 1086 26.16 -2.26 -38.44
N LYS A 1087 26.52 -0.97 -38.37
CA LYS A 1087 25.56 0.16 -38.29
C LYS A 1087 24.43 0.02 -39.32
N SER A 1088 23.19 0.15 -38.86
CA SER A 1088 21.99 -0.06 -39.68
C SER A 1088 21.09 1.16 -39.65
N ASN A 1089 21.19 2.01 -40.67
CA ASN A 1089 20.26 3.13 -40.89
C ASN A 1089 18.78 2.66 -40.97
N VAL A 1090 18.56 1.37 -41.23
CA VAL A 1090 17.22 0.77 -41.27
C VAL A 1090 16.60 0.71 -39.87
N LEU A 1091 17.37 0.38 -38.83
CA LEU A 1091 16.87 0.37 -37.45
C LEU A 1091 16.52 1.79 -36.99
N ASP A 1092 17.40 2.76 -37.26
CA ASP A 1092 17.17 4.16 -36.91
C ASP A 1092 15.90 4.71 -37.58
N SER A 1093 15.70 4.39 -38.87
CA SER A 1093 14.50 4.80 -39.60
C SER A 1093 13.19 4.13 -39.12
N ALA A 1094 13.29 2.99 -38.45
CA ALA A 1094 12.14 2.24 -37.94
C ALA A 1094 11.87 2.48 -36.44
N ALA A 1095 12.73 3.24 -35.76
CA ALA A 1095 12.68 3.44 -34.31
C ALA A 1095 11.37 4.09 -33.84
N GLU A 1096 10.81 5.04 -34.61
CA GLU A 1096 9.54 5.67 -34.27
C GLU A 1096 8.37 4.67 -34.29
N GLY A 1097 8.21 3.92 -35.38
CA GLY A 1097 7.15 2.92 -35.48
C GLY A 1097 7.36 1.73 -34.53
N TRP A 1098 8.60 1.33 -34.22
CA TRP A 1098 8.89 0.31 -33.20
C TRP A 1098 8.61 0.83 -31.79
N SER A 1099 8.89 2.10 -31.49
CA SER A 1099 8.51 2.73 -30.22
C SER A 1099 6.99 2.75 -30.04
N GLN A 1100 6.23 3.10 -31.08
CA GLN A 1100 4.76 3.06 -31.04
C GLN A 1100 4.23 1.64 -30.86
N LEU A 1101 4.87 0.62 -31.46
CA LEU A 1101 4.54 -0.78 -31.23
C LEU A 1101 4.74 -1.15 -29.75
N ALA A 1102 5.85 -0.71 -29.17
CA ALA A 1102 6.17 -0.96 -27.76
C ALA A 1102 5.19 -0.25 -26.80
N ASP A 1103 4.68 0.93 -27.15
CA ASP A 1103 3.65 1.61 -26.35
C ASP A 1103 2.29 0.87 -26.37
N LEU A 1104 2.00 0.11 -27.45
CA LEU A 1104 0.75 -0.66 -27.61
C LEU A 1104 0.80 -2.05 -26.99
N VAL A 1105 1.94 -2.74 -27.09
CA VAL A 1105 2.16 -4.13 -26.63
C VAL A 1105 3.51 -4.25 -25.90
N PRO A 1106 3.67 -3.59 -24.74
CA PRO A 1106 4.96 -3.46 -24.06
C PRO A 1106 5.53 -4.80 -23.62
N ASP A 1107 4.71 -5.70 -23.07
CA ASP A 1107 5.15 -6.98 -22.54
C ASP A 1107 5.69 -7.91 -23.64
N LEU A 1108 5.14 -7.80 -24.85
CA LEU A 1108 5.63 -8.52 -26.03
C LEU A 1108 7.03 -8.02 -26.43
N VAL A 1109 7.22 -6.71 -26.45
CA VAL A 1109 8.50 -6.11 -26.86
C VAL A 1109 9.58 -6.34 -25.81
N THR A 1110 9.28 -6.20 -24.52
CA THR A 1110 10.25 -6.40 -23.43
C THR A 1110 10.67 -7.86 -23.30
N SER A 1111 9.74 -8.81 -23.37
CA SER A 1111 10.06 -10.24 -23.36
C SER A 1111 10.89 -10.65 -24.58
N ASP A 1112 10.62 -10.08 -25.75
CA ASP A 1112 11.45 -10.31 -26.96
C ASP A 1112 12.84 -9.70 -26.83
N LEU A 1113 13.00 -8.52 -26.20
CA LEU A 1113 14.31 -7.90 -25.92
C LEU A 1113 15.15 -8.76 -24.98
N VAL A 1114 14.55 -9.25 -23.88
CA VAL A 1114 15.21 -10.14 -22.91
C VAL A 1114 15.60 -11.47 -23.57
N SER A 1115 14.69 -12.08 -24.35
CA SER A 1115 14.95 -13.31 -25.10
C SER A 1115 16.08 -13.11 -26.13
N ALA A 1116 16.05 -12.02 -26.90
CA ALA A 1116 17.07 -11.70 -27.90
C ALA A 1116 18.46 -11.56 -27.27
N GLU A 1117 18.57 -10.87 -26.14
CA GLU A 1117 19.85 -10.71 -25.44
C GLU A 1117 20.39 -12.06 -24.95
N ALA A 1118 19.54 -12.88 -24.32
CA ALA A 1118 19.93 -14.21 -23.84
C ALA A 1118 20.36 -15.14 -24.98
N LEU A 1119 19.66 -15.13 -26.13
CA LEU A 1119 20.03 -15.90 -27.32
C LEU A 1119 21.40 -15.47 -27.87
N ILE A 1120 21.70 -14.17 -27.86
CA ILE A 1120 23.00 -13.65 -28.32
C ILE A 1120 24.11 -14.08 -27.37
N LEU A 1121 23.92 -13.96 -26.05
CA LEU A 1121 24.90 -14.39 -25.06
C LEU A 1121 25.16 -15.91 -25.14
N ALA A 1122 24.12 -16.73 -25.32
CA ALA A 1122 24.28 -18.18 -25.51
C ALA A 1122 25.12 -18.51 -26.75
N VAL A 1123 24.90 -17.80 -27.87
CA VAL A 1123 25.67 -17.95 -29.11
C VAL A 1123 27.12 -17.48 -28.94
N ARG A 1124 27.36 -16.43 -28.14
CA ARG A 1124 28.71 -15.94 -27.83
C ARG A 1124 29.47 -16.91 -26.93
N GLY A 1125 28.84 -17.40 -25.86
CA GLY A 1125 29.44 -18.36 -24.92
C GLY A 1125 29.64 -19.78 -25.49
N SER A 1126 29.01 -20.12 -26.62
CA SER A 1126 29.23 -21.40 -27.33
C SER A 1126 30.42 -21.37 -28.31
N ARG A 1127 31.14 -20.24 -28.42
CA ARG A 1127 32.27 -20.07 -29.36
C ARG A 1127 33.65 -20.30 -28.75
N ASP A 1128 33.71 -20.52 -27.44
CA ASP A 1128 34.86 -21.06 -26.71
C ASP A 1128 34.53 -22.47 -26.21
#